data_AF-A0AAV5QP14-F1
#
_entry.id   AF-A0AAV5QP14-F1
#
_cell.length_a   1.000
_cell.length_b   1.000
_cell.length_c   1.000
_cell.angle_alpha   90.00
_cell.angle_beta   90.00
_cell.angle_gamma   90.00
#
_symmetry.space_group_name_H-M   'P 1'
#
loop_
_entity.id
_entity.type
_entity.pdbx_description
1 polymer ?
#
loop_
_entity_poly.entity_id
_entity_poly.type
_entity_poly.pdbx_seq_one_letter_code
_entity_poly.pdbx_strand_id
1 'polypeptide(L)'
;MYLEPNEFSKSFKEIKATSLSHSTCKLVIYTSCLNIDALCGAKMLSMVFKKQLIPYQLIPVVGYSDLKSHYEKIDEDVTNVILIGCGAMVDLENFFEIDPEDYINSDPTSSRKLKRKIYVIDGHRPWNLDNIFGSEIVTCYDDGHINEDLSKEREAYQQLLEIQQREDSDEEETNSDEEKENDSDDERYHGDDDDNDDDEEKEKPGKKRKNDEILNSCEESLEEYYSQGATVITSVTAQVYSMVSSLSDNEADIDTLWLSIIGTTSLDYGHPQVYKKLYPLLKDEVTRMSPQFLGGNTSQRKQSNDASYIAIDKDYYLFLLRHWSLYNSFLYSNYVNSKLYLWQEEGRKKLNKMFAKMGISLQAANQNWLYMDIEIKKKLNSIFKKYLGLYDLEDLIREGFVRQFGYKGSISASEYVESLAALLQHDLEDTQNENNVNKADDEEHGSDDEDVLLKENDQTEITRKLVEKEKKWVNNFWASWDALSTEKVTLKKDSSKKIDGIDLIKNGLDVAKCYQKIIFKTGVMIMEKKLLKSLRVFRLVVLKDDSIPYLNFYRNPLNLTRLGQWVLESLAELDNQPLLPLVLASLDSETDTYLVVGLAPLFPRNSEDENNNENGKRRNKRTKRSKNGKRGNAKSGSNKEKEEEEEEEEEELFGINKVLLNTFSVAFQQVASSTGAKVRIDSFESSVIEIRKDDLSPFLEKLTLCGLV
;
A
#
# COMPACT_ATOMS: atom_id res chain seq x y z
N MET A 1 -22.80 -8.39 -2.06
CA MET A 1 -22.05 -7.49 -1.16
C MET A 1 -20.56 -7.51 -1.51
N TYR A 2 -19.95 -8.67 -1.78
CA TYR A 2 -18.64 -8.75 -2.47
C TYR A 2 -18.74 -9.47 -3.81
N LEU A 3 -17.72 -9.31 -4.66
CA LEU A 3 -17.62 -9.92 -5.99
C LEU A 3 -16.39 -10.82 -6.06
N GLU A 4 -16.59 -12.01 -6.62
CA GLU A 4 -15.51 -12.94 -6.95
C GLU A 4 -14.92 -12.67 -8.34
N PRO A 5 -13.70 -13.16 -8.64
CA PRO A 5 -13.08 -13.02 -9.95
C PRO A 5 -13.97 -13.50 -11.12
N ASN A 6 -14.79 -14.52 -10.91
CA ASN A 6 -15.73 -15.05 -11.90
C ASN A 6 -16.88 -14.06 -12.23
N GLU A 7 -17.22 -13.19 -11.29
CA GLU A 7 -18.34 -12.26 -11.38
C GLU A 7 -17.94 -10.86 -11.85
N PHE A 8 -16.63 -10.58 -11.96
CA PHE A 8 -16.12 -9.29 -12.43
C PHE A 8 -16.69 -8.88 -13.80
N SER A 9 -16.84 -9.84 -14.71
CA SER A 9 -17.44 -9.61 -16.04
C SER A 9 -18.91 -9.17 -15.94
N LYS A 10 -19.67 -9.73 -14.99
CA LYS A 10 -21.08 -9.39 -14.75
C LYS A 10 -21.20 -7.98 -14.15
N SER A 11 -20.38 -7.69 -13.14
CA SER A 11 -20.32 -6.36 -12.52
C SER A 11 -19.98 -5.27 -13.54
N PHE A 12 -18.98 -5.50 -14.38
CA PHE A 12 -18.60 -4.54 -15.41
C PHE A 12 -19.74 -4.27 -16.43
N LYS A 13 -20.48 -5.31 -16.83
CA LYS A 13 -21.66 -5.15 -17.69
C LYS A 13 -22.77 -4.35 -17.02
N GLU A 14 -22.94 -4.49 -15.71
CA GLU A 14 -23.89 -3.70 -14.93
C GLU A 14 -23.47 -2.22 -14.85
N ILE A 15 -22.19 -1.94 -14.55
CA ILE A 15 -21.63 -0.59 -14.56
C ILE A 15 -21.84 0.06 -15.93
N LYS A 16 -21.59 -0.68 -17.01
CA LYS A 16 -21.83 -0.22 -18.38
C LYS A 16 -23.30 0.11 -18.62
N ALA A 17 -24.21 -0.80 -18.26
CA ALA A 17 -25.65 -0.61 -18.51
C ALA A 17 -26.24 0.59 -17.77
N THR A 18 -25.76 0.86 -16.56
CA THR A 18 -26.24 1.95 -15.70
C THR A 18 -25.57 3.29 -16.01
N SER A 19 -24.30 3.27 -16.43
CA SER A 19 -23.52 4.50 -16.70
C SER A 19 -23.65 5.03 -18.13
N LEU A 20 -24.10 4.21 -19.09
CA LEU A 20 -24.20 4.62 -20.49
C LEU A 20 -25.38 5.58 -20.69
N SER A 21 -25.10 6.89 -20.63
CA SER A 21 -26.07 7.93 -20.94
C SER A 21 -25.45 9.03 -21.81
N HIS A 22 -26.23 9.56 -22.75
CA HIS A 22 -25.75 10.56 -23.70
C HIS A 22 -25.72 11.99 -23.15
N SER A 23 -26.44 12.25 -22.05
CA SER A 23 -26.68 13.60 -21.52
C SER A 23 -25.82 13.95 -20.30
N THR A 24 -25.53 12.97 -19.43
CA THR A 24 -24.96 13.22 -18.10
C THR A 24 -23.87 12.20 -17.77
N CYS A 25 -22.84 12.64 -17.05
CA CYS A 25 -21.84 11.74 -16.50
C CYS A 25 -22.42 11.06 -15.25
N LYS A 26 -22.60 9.74 -15.29
CA LYS A 26 -23.18 8.95 -14.18
C LYS A 26 -22.13 8.14 -13.40
N LEU A 27 -20.86 8.26 -13.79
CA LEU A 27 -19.76 7.47 -13.25
C LEU A 27 -18.66 8.39 -12.72
N VAL A 28 -18.34 8.25 -11.43
CA VAL A 28 -17.24 8.94 -10.76
C VAL A 28 -16.23 7.91 -10.28
N ILE A 29 -14.94 8.19 -10.51
CA ILE A 29 -13.82 7.34 -10.10
C ILE A 29 -12.94 8.14 -9.15
N TYR A 30 -12.83 7.67 -7.92
CA TYR A 30 -11.88 8.15 -6.91
C TYR A 30 -10.66 7.25 -6.90
N THR A 31 -9.47 7.86 -6.97
CA THR A 31 -8.20 7.11 -6.99
C THR A 31 -7.23 7.69 -5.99
N SER A 32 -6.61 6.81 -5.19
CA SER A 32 -5.54 7.20 -4.27
C SER A 32 -4.35 7.78 -5.04
N CYS A 33 -3.99 9.03 -4.76
CA CYS A 33 -3.01 9.76 -5.56
C CYS A 33 -1.56 9.33 -5.30
N LEU A 34 -1.23 8.90 -4.07
CA LEU A 34 0.15 8.55 -3.68
C LEU A 34 0.50 7.08 -3.97
N ASN A 35 -0.42 6.29 -4.55
CA ASN A 35 -0.18 4.89 -4.85
C ASN A 35 -0.04 4.64 -6.36
N ILE A 36 1.10 4.05 -6.77
CA ILE A 36 1.40 3.72 -8.17
C ILE A 36 0.50 2.59 -8.68
N ASP A 37 0.16 1.62 -7.82
CA ASP A 37 -0.75 0.54 -8.20
C ASP A 37 -2.16 1.10 -8.48
N ALA A 38 -2.66 1.98 -7.62
CA ALA A 38 -3.94 2.66 -7.84
C ALA A 38 -3.92 3.52 -9.12
N LEU A 39 -2.84 4.27 -9.36
CA LEU A 39 -2.64 5.06 -10.59
C LEU A 39 -2.74 4.18 -11.85
N CYS A 40 -2.02 3.05 -11.87
CA CYS A 40 -2.03 2.13 -13.01
C CYS A 40 -3.40 1.44 -13.17
N GLY A 41 -4.07 1.10 -12.08
CA GLY A 41 -5.42 0.50 -12.09
C GLY A 41 -6.46 1.47 -12.65
N ALA A 42 -6.45 2.71 -12.17
CA ALA A 42 -7.29 3.79 -12.67
C ALA A 42 -7.02 4.07 -14.16
N LYS A 43 -5.75 4.06 -14.59
CA LYS A 43 -5.39 4.24 -16.00
C LYS A 43 -5.96 3.14 -16.86
N MET A 44 -5.86 1.89 -16.42
CA MET A 44 -6.41 0.74 -17.14
C MET A 44 -7.93 0.86 -17.31
N LEU A 45 -8.66 1.16 -16.24
CA LEU A 45 -10.11 1.39 -16.28
C LEU A 45 -10.49 2.55 -17.20
N SER A 46 -9.74 3.66 -17.12
CA SER A 46 -9.98 4.84 -17.96
C SER A 46 -9.85 4.54 -19.45
N MET A 47 -8.92 3.65 -19.83
CA MET A 47 -8.73 3.20 -21.21
C MET A 47 -9.91 2.33 -21.67
N VAL A 48 -10.39 1.43 -20.81
CA VAL A 48 -11.54 0.56 -21.09
C VAL A 48 -12.82 1.40 -21.24
N PHE A 49 -13.09 2.32 -20.32
CA PHE A 49 -14.25 3.22 -20.40
C PHE A 49 -14.17 4.13 -21.64
N LYS A 50 -12.98 4.65 -21.99
CA LYS A 50 -12.78 5.43 -23.23
C LYS A 50 -13.05 4.58 -24.47
N LYS A 51 -12.60 3.32 -24.52
CA LYS A 51 -12.89 2.38 -25.63
C LYS A 51 -14.39 2.13 -25.77
N GLN A 52 -15.11 2.07 -24.65
CA GLN A 52 -16.56 1.82 -24.62
C GLN A 52 -17.43 3.08 -24.66
N LEU A 53 -16.82 4.26 -24.81
CA LEU A 53 -17.49 5.56 -24.89
C LEU A 53 -18.36 5.88 -23.66
N ILE A 54 -17.97 5.39 -22.48
CA ILE A 54 -18.65 5.72 -21.23
C ILE A 54 -18.06 7.03 -20.70
N PRO A 55 -18.86 8.10 -20.51
CA PRO A 55 -18.39 9.32 -19.87
C PRO A 55 -18.14 9.06 -18.37
N TYR A 56 -16.96 9.44 -17.89
CA TYR A 56 -16.57 9.31 -16.49
C TYR A 56 -15.82 10.56 -16.01
N GLN A 57 -15.88 10.80 -14.70
CA GLN A 57 -15.08 11.80 -14.01
C GLN A 57 -14.04 11.10 -13.13
N LEU A 58 -12.76 11.42 -13.31
CA LEU A 58 -11.66 10.89 -12.51
C LEU A 58 -11.17 11.95 -11.53
N ILE A 59 -11.22 11.65 -10.24
CA ILE A 59 -10.80 12.55 -9.16
C ILE A 59 -9.69 11.85 -8.35
N PRO A 60 -8.45 12.34 -8.41
CA PRO A 60 -7.40 11.88 -7.50
C PRO A 60 -7.65 12.45 -6.11
N VAL A 61 -7.49 11.61 -5.10
CA VAL A 61 -7.74 11.95 -3.70
C VAL A 61 -6.47 11.70 -2.89
N VAL A 62 -6.17 12.57 -1.93
CA VAL A 62 -4.96 12.44 -1.08
C VAL A 62 -5.22 11.61 0.17
N GLY A 63 -6.34 11.83 0.83
CA GLY A 63 -6.69 11.23 2.11
C GLY A 63 -8.19 11.10 2.31
N TYR A 64 -8.60 10.58 3.46
CA TYR A 64 -10.00 10.34 3.77
C TYR A 64 -10.83 11.63 3.89
N SER A 65 -10.30 12.69 4.50
CA SER A 65 -10.97 13.98 4.65
C SER A 65 -11.28 14.63 3.30
N ASP A 66 -10.34 14.51 2.37
CA ASP A 66 -10.50 14.94 0.97
C ASP A 66 -11.54 14.09 0.25
N LEU A 67 -11.53 12.76 0.49
CA LEU A 67 -12.54 11.84 -0.04
C LEU A 67 -13.96 12.22 0.40
N LYS A 68 -14.17 12.46 1.70
CA LYS A 68 -15.46 12.88 2.27
C LYS A 68 -15.93 14.19 1.65
N SER A 69 -15.04 15.18 1.59
CA SER A 69 -15.31 16.50 1.02
C SER A 69 -15.70 16.44 -0.47
N HIS A 70 -15.15 15.48 -1.22
CA HIS A 70 -15.50 15.26 -2.61
C HIS A 70 -16.80 14.48 -2.77
N TYR A 71 -17.07 13.51 -1.89
CA TYR A 71 -18.30 12.73 -1.90
C TYR A 71 -19.55 13.58 -1.62
N GLU A 72 -19.48 14.47 -0.63
CA GLU A 72 -20.56 15.43 -0.31
C GLU A 72 -20.92 16.37 -1.47
N LYS A 73 -19.97 16.60 -2.40
CA LYS A 73 -20.15 17.48 -3.56
C LYS A 73 -20.64 16.73 -4.81
N ILE A 74 -20.85 15.42 -4.74
CA ILE A 74 -21.31 14.63 -5.90
C ILE A 74 -22.77 14.94 -6.19
N ASP A 75 -23.09 15.13 -7.47
CA ASP A 75 -24.46 15.27 -7.94
C ASP A 75 -25.31 14.00 -7.67
N GLU A 76 -26.57 14.18 -7.30
CA GLU A 76 -27.49 13.06 -7.04
C GLU A 76 -27.69 12.13 -8.24
N ASP A 77 -27.47 12.62 -9.46
CA ASP A 77 -27.61 11.87 -10.72
C ASP A 77 -26.52 10.81 -10.92
N VAL A 78 -25.44 10.86 -10.14
CA VAL A 78 -24.35 9.87 -10.21
C VAL A 78 -24.81 8.55 -9.60
N THR A 79 -24.91 7.54 -10.45
CA THR A 79 -25.37 6.19 -10.07
C THR A 79 -24.22 5.29 -9.64
N ASN A 80 -23.01 5.46 -10.18
CA ASN A 80 -21.88 4.58 -9.89
C ASN A 80 -20.68 5.37 -9.40
N VAL A 81 -20.14 4.96 -8.27
CA VAL A 81 -18.90 5.48 -7.69
C VAL A 81 -17.90 4.32 -7.61
N ILE A 82 -16.68 4.52 -8.09
CA ILE A 82 -15.60 3.52 -7.99
C ILE A 82 -14.47 4.10 -7.13
N LEU A 83 -14.11 3.41 -6.06
CA LEU A 83 -12.98 3.69 -5.18
C LEU A 83 -11.81 2.77 -5.54
N ILE A 84 -10.65 3.34 -5.88
CA ILE A 84 -9.46 2.60 -6.32
C ILE A 84 -8.30 2.85 -5.35
N GLY A 85 -7.84 1.77 -4.70
CA GLY A 85 -6.72 1.79 -3.76
C GLY A 85 -7.01 2.55 -2.46
N CYS A 86 -8.28 2.61 -2.07
CA CYS A 86 -8.75 3.17 -0.81
C CYS A 86 -10.12 2.58 -0.43
N GLY A 87 -10.46 2.66 0.86
CA GLY A 87 -11.79 2.32 1.38
C GLY A 87 -11.93 0.93 2.00
N ALA A 88 -10.91 0.06 1.92
CA ALA A 88 -11.03 -1.28 2.52
C ALA A 88 -11.15 -1.30 4.04
N MET A 89 -10.37 -0.47 4.74
CA MET A 89 -10.19 -0.51 6.19
C MET A 89 -11.20 0.32 6.99
N VAL A 90 -12.02 1.14 6.33
CA VAL A 90 -12.93 2.10 6.97
C VAL A 90 -14.36 1.71 6.61
N ASP A 91 -15.29 1.83 7.55
CA ASP A 91 -16.72 1.68 7.27
C ASP A 91 -17.17 2.81 6.35
N LEU A 92 -17.48 2.49 5.09
CA LEU A 92 -17.84 3.52 4.11
C LEU A 92 -19.25 4.06 4.35
N GLU A 93 -20.15 3.26 4.93
CA GLU A 93 -21.55 3.64 5.15
C GLU A 93 -21.64 4.70 6.23
N ASN A 94 -21.06 4.43 7.39
CA ASN A 94 -20.93 5.40 8.48
C ASN A 94 -20.04 6.59 8.10
N PHE A 95 -18.94 6.36 7.36
CA PHE A 95 -18.02 7.44 6.99
C PHE A 95 -18.66 8.50 6.09
N PHE A 96 -19.46 8.07 5.12
CA PHE A 96 -20.19 8.96 4.22
C PHE A 96 -21.56 9.38 4.76
N GLU A 97 -21.97 8.90 5.94
CA GLU A 97 -23.28 9.16 6.55
C GLU A 97 -24.42 8.83 5.57
N ILE A 98 -24.34 7.64 4.97
CA ILE A 98 -25.30 7.16 3.98
C ILE A 98 -26.43 6.42 4.69
N ASP A 99 -27.65 6.92 4.56
CA ASP A 99 -28.85 6.17 4.96
C ASP A 99 -29.35 5.30 3.79
N PRO A 100 -29.42 3.96 3.91
CA PRO A 100 -29.81 3.08 2.81
C PRO A 100 -31.20 3.37 2.24
N GLU A 101 -32.13 3.79 3.08
CA GLU A 101 -33.52 4.10 2.71
C GLU A 101 -33.61 5.26 1.70
N ASP A 102 -32.71 6.24 1.78
CA ASP A 102 -32.67 7.39 0.86
C ASP A 102 -32.26 7.00 -0.57
N TYR A 103 -31.61 5.84 -0.71
CA TYR A 103 -31.09 5.33 -1.97
C TYR A 103 -31.90 4.14 -2.52
N ILE A 104 -33.01 3.74 -1.89
CA ILE A 104 -33.91 2.74 -2.44
C ILE A 104 -34.92 3.43 -3.37
N ASN A 105 -35.00 3.00 -4.63
CA ASN A 105 -36.06 3.48 -5.53
C ASN A 105 -37.42 2.96 -5.02
N SER A 106 -38.34 3.88 -4.72
CA SER A 106 -39.70 3.63 -4.22
C SER A 106 -40.66 3.02 -5.24
N ASP A 107 -40.17 2.23 -6.21
CA ASP A 107 -40.99 1.61 -7.26
C ASP A 107 -41.41 0.19 -6.83
N PRO A 108 -42.71 -0.06 -6.54
CA PRO A 108 -43.17 -1.29 -5.90
C PRO A 108 -43.22 -2.53 -6.80
N THR A 109 -42.78 -2.45 -8.06
CA THR A 109 -42.92 -3.55 -9.05
C THR A 109 -41.61 -4.07 -9.66
N SER A 110 -40.45 -3.49 -9.31
CA SER A 110 -39.14 -4.04 -9.69
C SER A 110 -38.34 -4.38 -8.44
N SER A 111 -37.57 -5.48 -8.50
CA SER A 111 -36.57 -5.85 -7.48
C SER A 111 -35.83 -4.62 -6.97
N ARG A 112 -35.64 -4.48 -5.64
CA ARG A 112 -34.95 -3.36 -4.97
C ARG A 112 -33.76 -2.86 -5.81
N LYS A 113 -33.95 -1.76 -6.53
CA LYS A 113 -32.88 -1.14 -7.34
C LYS A 113 -32.38 0.06 -6.57
N LEU A 114 -31.12 0.00 -6.15
CA LEU A 114 -30.44 1.10 -5.51
C LEU A 114 -30.21 2.24 -6.51
N LYS A 115 -30.41 3.48 -6.07
CA LYS A 115 -30.16 4.73 -6.81
C LYS A 115 -28.67 4.91 -7.08
N ARG A 116 -27.82 4.50 -6.14
CA ARG A 116 -26.35 4.59 -6.23
C ARG A 116 -25.67 3.29 -5.76
N LYS A 117 -24.57 2.92 -6.40
CA LYS A 117 -23.69 1.82 -6.00
C LYS A 117 -22.25 2.30 -5.85
N ILE A 118 -21.57 1.82 -4.81
CA ILE A 118 -20.17 2.14 -4.52
C ILE A 118 -19.34 0.87 -4.72
N TYR A 119 -18.42 0.89 -5.68
CA TYR A 119 -17.51 -0.23 -5.96
C TYR A 119 -16.15 0.03 -5.32
N VAL A 120 -15.66 -0.90 -4.50
CA VAL A 120 -14.35 -0.77 -3.83
C VAL A 120 -13.37 -1.76 -4.43
N ILE A 121 -12.28 -1.26 -5.01
CA ILE A 121 -11.17 -2.05 -5.54
C ILE A 121 -9.91 -1.68 -4.77
N ASP A 122 -9.60 -2.48 -3.75
CA ASP A 122 -8.50 -2.18 -2.83
C ASP A 122 -7.77 -3.46 -2.37
N GLY A 123 -6.45 -3.35 -2.27
CA GLY A 123 -5.54 -4.43 -1.90
C GLY A 123 -5.19 -4.49 -0.42
N HIS A 124 -5.57 -3.47 0.34
CA HIS A 124 -5.34 -3.38 1.78
C HIS A 124 -6.23 -4.35 2.57
N ARG A 125 -5.69 -4.90 3.64
CA ARG A 125 -6.34 -5.80 4.61
C ARG A 125 -5.92 -5.40 6.03
N PRO A 126 -6.73 -5.64 7.07
CA PRO A 126 -8.05 -6.29 7.05
C PRO A 126 -9.12 -5.47 6.32
N TRP A 127 -10.16 -6.17 5.85
CA TRP A 127 -11.36 -5.53 5.33
C TRP A 127 -12.24 -5.10 6.50
N ASN A 128 -12.98 -4.00 6.36
CA ASN A 128 -14.10 -3.78 7.27
C ASN A 128 -15.23 -4.78 6.95
N LEU A 129 -15.70 -5.49 7.99
CA LEU A 129 -16.77 -6.48 7.89
C LEU A 129 -18.11 -5.84 7.53
N ASP A 130 -18.37 -4.60 7.95
CA ASP A 130 -19.60 -3.88 7.63
C ASP A 130 -19.72 -3.64 6.11
N ASN A 131 -18.60 -3.33 5.45
CA ASN A 131 -18.53 -3.16 3.99
C ASN A 131 -18.77 -4.47 3.22
N ILE A 132 -18.45 -5.63 3.81
CA ILE A 132 -18.55 -6.94 3.14
C ILE A 132 -19.90 -7.60 3.40
N PHE A 133 -20.40 -7.55 4.63
CA PHE A 133 -21.54 -8.32 5.09
C PHE A 133 -22.75 -7.46 5.49
N GLY A 134 -22.55 -6.20 5.87
CA GLY A 134 -23.61 -5.29 6.33
C GLY A 134 -24.25 -4.46 5.22
N SER A 135 -23.45 -3.97 4.27
CA SER A 135 -23.94 -2.97 3.29
C SER A 135 -24.50 -3.58 2.00
N GLU A 136 -25.69 -3.12 1.58
CA GLU A 136 -26.24 -3.41 0.25
C GLU A 136 -25.68 -2.46 -0.84
N ILE A 137 -25.20 -1.27 -0.44
CA ILE A 137 -24.74 -0.20 -1.35
C ILE A 137 -23.29 -0.43 -1.78
N VAL A 138 -22.45 -0.87 -0.85
CA VAL A 138 -21.04 -1.12 -1.08
C VAL A 138 -20.86 -2.49 -1.74
N THR A 139 -20.05 -2.53 -2.80
CA THR A 139 -19.69 -3.73 -3.52
C THR A 139 -18.17 -3.87 -3.59
N CYS A 140 -17.62 -4.77 -2.78
CA CYS A 140 -16.17 -4.98 -2.69
C CYS A 140 -15.66 -5.98 -3.74
N TYR A 141 -14.55 -5.68 -4.41
CA TYR A 141 -13.86 -6.59 -5.31
C TYR A 141 -12.83 -7.42 -4.54
N ASP A 142 -12.99 -8.73 -4.54
CA ASP A 142 -12.09 -9.64 -3.82
C ASP A 142 -11.45 -10.67 -4.75
N ASP A 143 -10.25 -11.14 -4.38
CA ASP A 143 -9.50 -12.13 -5.13
C ASP A 143 -9.79 -13.58 -4.70
N GLY A 144 -10.67 -13.78 -3.72
CA GLY A 144 -11.03 -15.08 -3.14
C GLY A 144 -10.65 -15.21 -1.66
N HIS A 145 -9.91 -14.25 -1.10
CA HIS A 145 -9.52 -14.20 0.31
C HIS A 145 -10.71 -14.28 1.27
N ILE A 146 -11.84 -13.64 0.94
CA ILE A 146 -13.04 -13.65 1.82
C ILE A 146 -13.59 -15.07 2.01
N ASN A 147 -13.57 -15.91 0.99
CA ASN A 147 -14.12 -17.26 1.08
C ASN A 147 -13.15 -18.24 1.75
N GLU A 148 -11.84 -18.05 1.55
CA GLU A 148 -10.82 -18.96 2.05
C GLU A 148 -10.51 -18.71 3.54
N ASP A 149 -10.33 -17.43 3.90
CA ASP A 149 -9.77 -17.05 5.21
C ASP A 149 -10.82 -16.53 6.20
N LEU A 150 -11.90 -15.87 5.73
CA LEU A 150 -12.88 -15.17 6.59
C LEU A 150 -14.14 -15.98 6.97
N SER A 151 -14.05 -17.31 6.97
CA SER A 151 -15.22 -18.16 7.27
C SER A 151 -15.71 -18.03 8.71
N LYS A 152 -14.79 -17.91 9.68
CA LYS A 152 -15.11 -17.82 11.11
C LYS A 152 -15.72 -16.46 11.46
N GLU A 153 -15.11 -15.41 10.94
CA GLU A 153 -15.50 -14.01 11.15
C GLU A 153 -16.86 -13.74 10.51
N ARG A 154 -17.13 -14.36 9.36
CA ARG A 154 -18.47 -14.33 8.73
C ARG A 154 -19.53 -14.94 9.63
N GLU A 155 -19.28 -16.12 10.19
CA GLU A 155 -20.23 -16.78 11.10
C GLU A 155 -20.45 -15.96 12.37
N ALA A 156 -19.38 -15.40 12.95
CA ALA A 156 -19.46 -14.55 14.13
C ALA A 156 -20.28 -13.27 13.85
N TYR A 157 -20.04 -12.61 12.72
CA TYR A 157 -20.76 -11.40 12.32
C TYR A 157 -22.25 -11.68 12.07
N GLN A 158 -22.58 -12.78 11.38
CA GLN A 158 -23.97 -13.16 11.13
C GLN A 158 -24.72 -13.48 12.43
N GLN A 159 -24.08 -14.19 13.36
CA GLN A 159 -24.67 -14.49 14.66
C GLN A 159 -24.92 -13.22 15.47
N LEU A 160 -23.98 -12.28 15.47
CA LEU A 160 -24.11 -11.00 16.15
C LEU A 160 -25.31 -10.20 15.60
N LEU A 161 -25.46 -10.14 14.27
CA LEU A 161 -26.55 -9.43 13.60
C LEU A 161 -27.91 -10.10 13.87
N GLU A 162 -27.98 -11.44 13.88
CA GLU A 162 -29.19 -12.18 14.25
C GLU A 162 -29.60 -11.97 15.71
N ILE A 163 -28.64 -11.83 16.62
CA ILE A 163 -28.91 -11.57 18.05
C ILE A 163 -29.44 -10.14 18.22
N GLN A 164 -28.79 -9.15 17.62
CA GLN A 164 -29.25 -7.75 17.66
C GLN A 164 -30.66 -7.59 17.12
N GLN A 165 -30.98 -8.21 15.97
CA GLN A 165 -32.33 -8.16 15.40
C GLN A 165 -33.40 -8.78 16.31
N ARG A 166 -33.05 -9.79 17.12
CA ARG A 166 -33.98 -10.38 18.09
C ARG A 166 -34.20 -9.47 19.29
N GLU A 167 -33.14 -8.84 19.78
CA GLU A 167 -33.24 -7.88 20.87
C GLU A 167 -34.10 -6.66 20.48
N ASP A 168 -33.90 -6.12 19.27
CA ASP A 168 -34.72 -5.02 18.75
C ASP A 168 -36.20 -5.41 18.60
N SER A 169 -36.50 -6.65 18.20
CA SER A 169 -37.88 -7.13 18.08
C SER A 169 -38.58 -7.38 19.42
N ASP A 170 -37.83 -7.79 20.45
CA ASP A 170 -38.38 -8.04 21.79
C ASP A 170 -38.67 -6.71 22.54
N GLU A 171 -37.94 -5.63 22.23
CA GLU A 171 -38.23 -4.29 22.77
C GLU A 171 -39.50 -3.65 22.17
N GLU A 172 -39.88 -3.97 20.93
CA GLU A 172 -41.11 -3.45 20.32
C GLU A 172 -42.39 -4.14 20.86
N GLU A 173 -42.35 -5.40 21.28
CA GLU A 173 -43.54 -6.09 21.83
C GLU A 173 -43.92 -5.58 23.23
N THR A 174 -42.97 -5.06 24.02
CA THR A 174 -43.23 -4.59 25.40
C THR A 174 -43.86 -3.18 25.49
N ASN A 175 -43.97 -2.44 24.39
CA ASN A 175 -44.57 -1.10 24.35
C ASN A 175 -46.06 -1.08 23.94
N SER A 176 -46.74 -2.23 23.88
CA SER A 176 -48.13 -2.31 23.39
C SER A 176 -49.23 -2.51 24.46
N ASP A 177 -48.88 -2.61 25.74
CA ASP A 177 -49.82 -2.89 26.84
C ASP A 177 -49.89 -1.79 27.92
N GLU A 178 -50.16 -0.54 27.53
CA GLU A 178 -50.73 0.46 28.45
C GLU A 178 -51.98 1.08 27.83
N GLU A 179 -53.15 0.57 28.23
CA GLU A 179 -54.36 1.33 28.59
C GLU A 179 -55.61 0.41 28.63
N LYS A 180 -55.91 -0.19 29.78
CA LYS A 180 -57.31 -0.43 30.19
C LYS A 180 -57.50 -0.08 31.66
N GLU A 181 -58.22 1.03 31.84
CA GLU A 181 -58.70 1.56 33.10
C GLU A 181 -59.48 0.51 33.91
N ASN A 182 -59.12 0.39 35.19
CA ASN A 182 -59.89 -0.33 36.19
C ASN A 182 -61.09 0.51 36.62
N ASP A 183 -62.31 -0.02 36.49
CA ASP A 183 -63.45 0.51 37.22
C ASP A 183 -64.40 -0.59 37.75
N SER A 184 -64.48 -0.63 39.08
CA SER A 184 -65.63 -0.95 39.96
C SER A 184 -66.22 -2.39 40.09
N ASP A 185 -66.14 -2.88 41.34
CA ASP A 185 -67.12 -3.60 42.19
C ASP A 185 -67.95 -4.79 41.64
N ASP A 186 -67.90 -5.98 42.29
CA ASP A 186 -68.83 -6.41 43.36
C ASP A 186 -68.66 -7.92 43.76
N GLU A 187 -69.27 -8.29 44.88
CA GLU A 187 -69.08 -9.41 45.82
C GLU A 187 -69.23 -10.92 45.43
N ARG A 188 -68.48 -11.76 46.19
CA ARG A 188 -68.76 -13.09 46.82
C ARG A 188 -69.37 -14.27 46.02
N TYR A 189 -68.69 -15.45 46.03
CA TYR A 189 -68.95 -16.63 46.90
C TYR A 189 -68.05 -17.84 46.55
N HIS A 190 -67.86 -18.72 47.55
CA HIS A 190 -67.05 -19.95 47.62
C HIS A 190 -67.25 -21.03 46.52
N GLY A 191 -66.18 -21.79 46.27
CA GLY A 191 -66.21 -23.19 45.83
C GLY A 191 -64.83 -23.74 45.47
N ASP A 192 -64.30 -24.67 46.27
CA ASP A 192 -63.18 -25.56 45.90
C ASP A 192 -63.50 -26.31 44.59
N ASP A 193 -62.52 -26.45 43.70
CA ASP A 193 -62.10 -27.74 43.13
C ASP A 193 -60.99 -27.53 42.07
N ASP A 194 -59.86 -28.21 42.32
CA ASP A 194 -58.87 -28.82 41.44
C ASP A 194 -58.44 -28.18 40.10
N ASP A 195 -57.11 -28.03 40.01
CA ASP A 195 -56.22 -28.21 38.86
C ASP A 195 -56.64 -27.58 37.52
N ASN A 196 -56.01 -26.46 37.15
CA ASN A 196 -55.51 -26.21 35.79
C ASN A 196 -54.59 -24.98 35.74
N ASP A 197 -53.33 -25.23 35.37
CA ASP A 197 -52.41 -24.43 34.54
C ASP A 197 -52.55 -22.90 34.53
N ASP A 198 -51.79 -22.23 35.39
CA ASP A 198 -51.23 -20.90 35.13
C ASP A 198 -49.70 -21.02 35.08
N ASP A 199 -49.18 -21.56 33.97
CA ASP A 199 -47.78 -21.38 33.59
C ASP A 199 -47.61 -19.94 33.09
N GLU A 200 -47.38 -19.02 34.03
CA GLU A 200 -46.72 -17.74 33.74
C GLU A 200 -45.41 -18.05 32.98
N GLU A 201 -45.31 -17.65 31.71
CA GLU A 201 -44.10 -17.74 30.89
C GLU A 201 -42.96 -16.92 31.51
N LYS A 202 -42.28 -17.51 32.48
CA LYS A 202 -40.97 -17.06 32.95
C LYS A 202 -39.97 -17.36 31.85
N GLU A 203 -39.53 -16.33 31.13
CA GLU A 203 -38.31 -16.37 30.32
C GLU A 203 -37.21 -17.09 31.10
N LYS A 204 -36.73 -18.22 30.58
CA LYS A 204 -35.74 -19.04 31.28
C LYS A 204 -34.40 -18.28 31.33
N PRO A 205 -33.86 -17.92 32.51
CA PRO A 205 -32.60 -17.17 32.64
C PRO A 205 -31.37 -17.90 32.05
N GLY A 206 -31.50 -19.20 31.75
CA GLY A 206 -30.45 -19.98 31.09
C GLY A 206 -30.34 -19.79 29.57
N LYS A 207 -31.31 -19.13 28.90
CA LYS A 207 -31.19 -18.75 27.48
C LYS A 207 -30.38 -17.47 27.31
N LYS A 208 -30.71 -16.42 28.07
CA LYS A 208 -29.93 -15.15 28.11
C LYS A 208 -28.45 -15.40 28.37
N ARG A 209 -28.12 -16.17 29.42
CA ARG A 209 -26.71 -16.51 29.73
C ARG A 209 -25.96 -17.26 28.62
N LYS A 210 -26.65 -18.11 27.84
CA LYS A 210 -26.03 -18.79 26.70
C LYS A 210 -25.83 -17.86 25.51
N ASN A 211 -26.77 -16.94 25.29
CA ASN A 211 -26.63 -15.90 24.28
C ASN A 211 -25.46 -14.97 24.65
N ASP A 212 -25.33 -14.58 25.92
CA ASP A 212 -24.20 -13.76 26.40
C ASP A 212 -22.85 -14.48 26.22
N GLU A 213 -22.79 -15.79 26.48
CA GLU A 213 -21.58 -16.60 26.27
C GLU A 213 -21.20 -16.68 24.77
N ILE A 214 -22.19 -16.79 23.88
CA ILE A 214 -21.98 -16.79 22.42
C ILE A 214 -21.58 -15.38 21.95
N LEU A 215 -22.25 -14.33 22.44
CA LEU A 215 -21.97 -12.93 22.13
C LEU A 215 -20.51 -12.59 22.46
N ASN A 216 -20.06 -12.88 23.67
CA ASN A 216 -18.67 -12.65 24.07
C ASN A 216 -17.67 -13.40 23.18
N SER A 217 -17.98 -14.64 22.79
CA SER A 217 -17.09 -15.42 21.90
C SER A 217 -17.05 -14.85 20.48
N CYS A 218 -18.18 -14.32 19.98
CA CYS A 218 -18.25 -13.65 18.69
C CYS A 218 -17.49 -12.32 18.74
N GLU A 219 -17.71 -11.50 19.78
CA GLU A 219 -17.00 -10.24 20.00
C GLU A 219 -15.49 -10.46 20.12
N GLU A 220 -15.03 -11.47 20.85
CA GLU A 220 -13.60 -11.81 20.96
C GLU A 220 -12.99 -12.16 19.59
N SER A 221 -13.71 -12.94 18.77
CA SER A 221 -13.25 -13.29 17.42
C SER A 221 -13.17 -12.06 16.50
N LEU A 222 -14.12 -11.13 16.62
CA LEU A 222 -14.14 -9.89 15.85
C LEU A 222 -13.07 -8.91 16.34
N GLU A 223 -12.85 -8.82 17.65
CA GLU A 223 -11.78 -8.01 18.25
C GLU A 223 -10.41 -8.54 17.83
N GLU A 224 -10.22 -9.87 17.86
CA GLU A 224 -8.99 -10.49 17.33
C GLU A 224 -8.77 -10.11 15.87
N TYR A 225 -9.81 -10.15 15.03
CA TYR A 225 -9.74 -9.77 13.62
C TYR A 225 -9.31 -8.30 13.41
N TYR A 226 -9.95 -7.35 14.09
CA TYR A 226 -9.61 -5.93 13.95
C TYR A 226 -8.30 -5.52 14.64
N SER A 227 -7.86 -6.29 15.63
CA SER A 227 -6.55 -6.12 16.27
C SER A 227 -5.38 -6.52 15.35
N GLN A 228 -5.67 -7.22 14.24
CA GLN A 228 -4.65 -7.59 13.25
C GLN A 228 -4.05 -6.35 12.58
N GLY A 229 -2.74 -6.42 12.32
CA GLY A 229 -2.05 -5.34 11.61
C GLY A 229 -2.48 -5.21 10.15
N ALA A 230 -2.26 -4.01 9.60
CA ALA A 230 -2.50 -3.71 8.20
C ALA A 230 -1.48 -4.36 7.27
N THR A 231 -1.91 -4.84 6.11
CA THR A 231 -1.02 -5.28 5.02
C THR A 231 -1.69 -5.16 3.65
N VAL A 232 -0.89 -5.23 2.58
CA VAL A 232 -1.38 -5.35 1.21
C VAL A 232 -1.21 -6.79 0.77
N ILE A 233 -2.30 -7.49 0.45
CA ILE A 233 -2.28 -8.90 0.02
C ILE A 233 -2.40 -9.01 -1.50
N THR A 234 -3.10 -8.08 -2.12
CA THR A 234 -3.43 -8.14 -3.55
C THR A 234 -3.06 -6.85 -4.25
N SER A 235 -2.84 -6.94 -5.56
CA SER A 235 -2.61 -5.77 -6.39
C SER A 235 -3.92 -5.32 -7.04
N VAL A 236 -4.21 -4.02 -6.91
CA VAL A 236 -5.37 -3.36 -7.51
C VAL A 236 -5.33 -3.50 -9.02
N THR A 237 -4.16 -3.30 -9.65
CA THR A 237 -4.00 -3.50 -11.10
C THR A 237 -4.24 -4.94 -11.52
N ALA A 238 -3.84 -5.93 -10.74
CA ALA A 238 -4.05 -7.34 -11.07
C ALA A 238 -5.55 -7.70 -11.06
N GLN A 239 -6.32 -7.20 -10.09
CA GLN A 239 -7.77 -7.37 -10.04
C GLN A 239 -8.46 -6.71 -11.24
N VAL A 240 -8.09 -5.46 -11.55
CA VAL A 240 -8.61 -4.75 -12.73
C VAL A 240 -8.24 -5.48 -14.02
N TYR A 241 -7.00 -5.98 -14.14
CA TYR A 241 -6.57 -6.74 -15.31
C TYR A 241 -7.34 -8.04 -15.47
N SER A 242 -7.61 -8.76 -14.38
CA SER A 242 -8.47 -9.94 -14.37
C SER A 242 -9.87 -9.61 -14.88
N MET A 243 -10.45 -8.49 -14.42
CA MET A 243 -11.74 -8.01 -14.92
C MET A 243 -11.70 -7.73 -16.43
N VAL A 244 -10.69 -7.02 -16.92
CA VAL A 244 -10.53 -6.71 -18.36
C VAL A 244 -10.32 -7.98 -19.18
N SER A 245 -9.54 -8.93 -18.67
CA SER A 245 -9.29 -10.21 -19.35
C SER A 245 -10.54 -11.10 -19.39
N SER A 246 -11.43 -10.98 -18.42
CA SER A 246 -12.71 -11.72 -18.38
C SER A 246 -13.76 -11.15 -19.36
N LEU A 247 -13.52 -9.97 -19.92
CA LEU A 247 -14.43 -9.35 -20.86
C LEU A 247 -14.32 -10.04 -22.23
N SER A 248 -15.47 -10.48 -22.77
CA SER A 248 -15.57 -11.33 -23.97
C SER A 248 -14.94 -10.75 -25.23
N ASP A 249 -14.68 -9.43 -25.25
CA ASP A 249 -14.18 -8.71 -26.42
C ASP A 249 -12.65 -8.78 -26.55
N ASN A 250 -11.97 -9.57 -25.69
CA ASN A 250 -10.50 -9.77 -25.71
C ASN A 250 -9.76 -8.42 -25.80
N GLU A 251 -10.23 -7.44 -25.01
CA GLU A 251 -9.75 -6.05 -25.01
C GLU A 251 -8.36 -5.88 -24.38
N ALA A 252 -7.76 -6.98 -23.90
CA ALA A 252 -6.43 -7.01 -23.31
C ALA A 252 -5.39 -6.55 -24.35
N ASP A 253 -4.90 -5.34 -24.15
CA ASP A 253 -3.88 -4.69 -24.95
C ASP A 253 -2.49 -4.91 -24.34
N ILE A 254 -1.45 -4.74 -25.14
CA ILE A 254 -0.06 -4.71 -24.65
C ILE A 254 0.09 -3.56 -23.64
N ASP A 255 -0.61 -2.45 -23.85
CA ASP A 255 -0.59 -1.31 -22.93
C ASP A 255 -1.28 -1.62 -21.59
N THR A 256 -2.41 -2.33 -21.59
CA THR A 256 -3.08 -2.73 -20.33
C THR A 256 -2.26 -3.78 -19.57
N LEU A 257 -1.62 -4.70 -20.27
CA LEU A 257 -0.68 -5.66 -19.66
C LEU A 257 0.54 -4.93 -19.07
N TRP A 258 1.08 -3.93 -19.78
CA TRP A 258 2.19 -3.12 -19.28
C TRP A 258 1.82 -2.36 -18.00
N LEU A 259 0.61 -1.79 -17.93
CA LEU A 259 0.10 -1.15 -16.72
C LEU A 259 -0.02 -2.13 -15.55
N SER A 260 -0.51 -3.35 -15.81
CA SER A 260 -0.59 -4.41 -14.81
C SER A 260 0.79 -4.80 -14.27
N ILE A 261 1.77 -4.93 -15.17
CA ILE A 261 3.16 -5.21 -14.80
C ILE A 261 3.74 -4.08 -13.92
N ILE A 262 3.53 -2.82 -14.28
CA ILE A 262 4.04 -1.67 -13.50
C ILE A 262 3.42 -1.64 -12.11
N GLY A 263 2.09 -1.74 -12.00
CA GLY A 263 1.39 -1.71 -10.71
C GLY A 263 1.85 -2.84 -9.79
N THR A 264 1.91 -4.07 -10.32
CA THR A 264 2.42 -5.22 -9.56
C THR A 264 3.90 -5.06 -9.17
N THR A 265 4.75 -4.54 -10.06
CA THR A 265 6.17 -4.30 -9.78
C THR A 265 6.36 -3.23 -8.70
N SER A 266 5.44 -2.28 -8.55
CA SER A 266 5.52 -1.25 -7.50
C SER A 266 5.43 -1.82 -6.09
N LEU A 267 4.75 -2.97 -5.92
CA LEU A 267 4.61 -3.65 -4.63
C LEU A 267 5.84 -4.47 -4.24
N ASP A 268 6.77 -4.75 -5.15
CA ASP A 268 7.97 -5.56 -4.88
C ASP A 268 8.89 -4.97 -3.79
N TYR A 269 8.85 -3.64 -3.60
CA TYR A 269 9.67 -2.98 -2.58
C TYR A 269 9.08 -3.09 -1.17
N GLY A 270 7.75 -2.98 -1.02
CA GLY A 270 7.08 -3.08 0.29
C GLY A 270 6.62 -4.50 0.63
N HIS A 271 6.00 -5.18 -0.33
CA HIS A 271 5.37 -6.49 -0.18
C HIS A 271 5.88 -7.47 -1.24
N PRO A 272 7.14 -7.92 -1.15
CA PRO A 272 7.75 -8.82 -2.14
C PRO A 272 6.99 -10.15 -2.29
N GLN A 273 6.28 -10.60 -1.26
CA GLN A 273 5.46 -11.82 -1.25
C GLN A 273 4.34 -11.75 -2.29
N VAL A 274 3.68 -10.58 -2.42
CA VAL A 274 2.61 -10.34 -3.39
C VAL A 274 3.16 -10.40 -4.82
N TYR A 275 4.30 -9.74 -5.06
CA TYR A 275 4.96 -9.77 -6.36
C TYR A 275 5.37 -11.19 -6.76
N LYS A 276 5.92 -11.98 -5.83
CA LYS A 276 6.29 -13.39 -6.08
C LYS A 276 5.08 -14.26 -6.46
N LYS A 277 3.91 -14.05 -5.84
CA LYS A 277 2.66 -14.76 -6.18
C LYS A 277 2.17 -14.41 -7.59
N LEU A 278 2.24 -13.13 -7.97
CA LEU A 278 1.70 -12.63 -9.25
C LEU A 278 2.66 -12.76 -10.43
N TYR A 279 3.97 -12.83 -10.19
CA TYR A 279 4.98 -12.87 -11.26
C TYR A 279 4.79 -14.01 -12.27
N PRO A 280 4.51 -15.27 -11.87
CA PRO A 280 4.25 -16.36 -12.83
C PRO A 280 3.04 -16.08 -13.73
N LEU A 281 1.97 -15.50 -13.19
CA LEU A 281 0.75 -15.19 -13.94
C LEU A 281 1.04 -14.13 -15.02
N LEU A 282 1.78 -13.07 -14.66
CA LEU A 282 2.21 -12.05 -15.61
C LEU A 282 3.15 -12.61 -16.67
N LYS A 283 4.03 -13.54 -16.29
CA LYS A 283 4.94 -14.22 -17.22
C LYS A 283 4.14 -14.99 -18.28
N ASP A 284 3.12 -15.73 -17.87
CA ASP A 284 2.26 -16.48 -18.77
C ASP A 284 1.50 -15.54 -19.72
N GLU A 285 0.95 -14.43 -19.21
CA GLU A 285 0.26 -13.41 -20.02
C GLU A 285 1.19 -12.73 -21.04
N VAL A 286 2.43 -12.41 -20.65
CA VAL A 286 3.42 -11.87 -21.57
C VAL A 286 3.79 -12.90 -22.63
N THR A 287 3.93 -14.18 -22.29
CA THR A 287 4.19 -15.23 -23.30
C THR A 287 3.01 -15.43 -24.25
N ARG A 288 1.77 -15.31 -23.75
CA ARG A 288 0.53 -15.37 -24.55
C ARG A 288 0.43 -14.23 -25.56
N MET A 289 0.75 -13.01 -25.14
CA MET A 289 0.62 -11.79 -25.96
C MET A 289 1.87 -11.47 -26.78
N SER A 290 3.04 -12.03 -26.43
CA SER A 290 4.29 -11.70 -27.11
C SER A 290 4.29 -12.22 -28.54
N PRO A 291 4.59 -11.37 -29.54
CA PRO A 291 4.61 -11.79 -30.93
C PRO A 291 5.80 -12.72 -31.23
N GLN A 292 6.68 -12.99 -30.25
CA GLN A 292 7.84 -13.89 -30.37
C GLN A 292 7.45 -15.37 -30.54
N PHE A 293 6.26 -15.78 -30.07
CA PHE A 293 5.80 -17.16 -30.13
C PHE A 293 4.94 -17.49 -31.38
N LEU A 294 4.63 -16.51 -32.22
CA LEU A 294 3.86 -16.68 -33.47
C LEU A 294 4.72 -17.16 -34.67
N GLY A 295 5.78 -17.94 -34.44
CA GLY A 295 6.41 -18.79 -35.46
C GLY A 295 7.21 -18.13 -36.59
N GLY A 296 7.65 -16.87 -36.47
CA GLY A 296 8.44 -16.19 -37.50
C GLY A 296 9.91 -15.99 -37.10
N ASN A 297 10.85 -16.59 -37.86
CA ASN A 297 12.32 -16.49 -37.74
C ASN A 297 12.86 -15.29 -36.92
N THR A 298 13.52 -15.62 -35.81
CA THR A 298 14.11 -14.74 -34.78
C THR A 298 15.15 -13.74 -35.28
N SER A 299 15.62 -13.87 -36.53
CA SER A 299 16.73 -13.08 -37.08
C SER A 299 16.31 -11.94 -38.02
N GLN A 300 15.01 -11.76 -38.31
CA GLN A 300 14.55 -10.78 -39.33
C GLN A 300 13.47 -9.79 -38.88
N ARG A 301 13.14 -9.68 -37.59
CA ARG A 301 12.37 -8.51 -37.14
C ARG A 301 13.33 -7.34 -36.91
N LYS A 302 13.65 -6.63 -37.99
CA LYS A 302 14.19 -5.28 -37.91
C LYS A 302 13.28 -4.49 -36.95
N GLN A 303 13.88 -3.81 -35.98
CA GLN A 303 13.20 -2.83 -35.13
C GLN A 303 12.34 -1.93 -36.04
N SER A 304 11.03 -2.18 -36.04
CA SER A 304 10.09 -1.27 -36.69
C SER A 304 9.91 -0.08 -35.76
N ASN A 305 9.83 1.13 -36.30
CA ASN A 305 9.69 2.36 -35.52
C ASN A 305 8.45 2.33 -34.62
N ASP A 306 7.42 1.59 -35.06
CA ASP A 306 6.10 1.54 -34.40
C ASP A 306 5.90 0.28 -33.55
N ALA A 307 6.83 -0.68 -33.58
CA ALA A 307 6.69 -1.93 -32.83
C ALA A 307 7.11 -1.75 -31.36
N SER A 308 6.13 -1.51 -30.48
CA SER A 308 6.28 -1.69 -29.04
C SER A 308 5.99 -3.14 -28.67
N TYR A 309 6.91 -3.80 -27.99
CA TYR A 309 6.69 -5.14 -27.44
C TYR A 309 7.34 -5.28 -26.07
N ILE A 310 6.81 -6.21 -25.29
CA ILE A 310 7.31 -6.58 -23.96
C ILE A 310 8.15 -7.85 -24.12
N ALA A 311 9.36 -7.83 -23.57
CA ALA A 311 10.25 -8.97 -23.51
C ALA A 311 10.52 -9.34 -22.06
N ILE A 312 10.65 -10.64 -21.80
CA ILE A 312 11.18 -11.14 -20.54
C ILE A 312 12.70 -11.19 -20.71
N ASP A 313 13.40 -10.35 -19.95
CA ASP A 313 14.85 -10.25 -19.95
C ASP A 313 15.35 -10.35 -18.51
N LYS A 314 16.66 -10.47 -18.32
CA LYS A 314 17.26 -10.45 -16.98
C LYS A 314 17.26 -9.03 -16.48
N ASP A 315 16.43 -8.78 -15.48
CA ASP A 315 16.35 -7.51 -14.77
C ASP A 315 16.96 -7.71 -13.39
N TYR A 316 18.14 -7.14 -13.19
CA TYR A 316 18.83 -7.25 -11.90
C TYR A 316 18.16 -6.36 -10.87
N TYR A 317 18.22 -6.73 -9.60
CA TYR A 317 17.75 -5.88 -8.49
C TYR A 317 18.74 -4.74 -8.20
N LEU A 318 19.06 -3.97 -9.23
CA LEU A 318 19.97 -2.83 -9.24
C LEU A 318 19.20 -1.56 -9.55
N PHE A 319 19.61 -0.46 -8.95
CA PHE A 319 18.93 0.82 -9.13
C PHE A 319 19.29 1.46 -10.48
N LEU A 320 18.31 1.60 -11.37
CA LEU A 320 18.43 2.29 -12.67
C LEU A 320 19.61 1.83 -13.54
N LEU A 321 19.78 0.52 -13.72
CA LEU A 321 20.91 -0.04 -14.49
C LEU A 321 21.02 0.50 -15.91
N ARG A 322 19.91 0.59 -16.65
CA ARG A 322 19.90 0.95 -18.07
C ARG A 322 20.08 2.44 -18.30
N HIS A 323 19.71 3.26 -17.31
CA HIS A 323 19.70 4.73 -17.40
C HIS A 323 20.78 5.43 -16.56
N TRP A 324 21.63 4.67 -15.88
CA TRP A 324 22.76 5.18 -15.11
C TRP A 324 24.07 4.46 -15.45
N SER A 325 25.08 4.55 -14.59
CA SER A 325 26.34 3.81 -14.73
C SER A 325 26.30 2.56 -13.86
N LEU A 326 26.96 1.50 -14.32
CA LEU A 326 26.98 0.22 -13.59
C LEU A 326 27.46 0.42 -12.15
N TYR A 327 28.49 1.23 -11.92
CA TYR A 327 29.01 1.52 -10.58
C TYR A 327 27.95 2.17 -9.68
N ASN A 328 27.26 3.20 -10.16
CA ASN A 328 26.26 3.91 -9.37
C ASN A 328 25.04 3.03 -9.10
N SER A 329 24.64 2.19 -10.06
CA SER A 329 23.52 1.26 -9.86
C SER A 329 23.77 0.24 -8.75
N PHE A 330 25.02 -0.17 -8.53
CA PHE A 330 25.40 -0.98 -7.36
C PHE A 330 25.47 -0.14 -6.08
N LEU A 331 26.01 1.07 -6.15
CA LEU A 331 26.18 1.93 -4.98
C LEU A 331 24.85 2.33 -4.34
N TYR A 332 23.86 2.66 -5.17
CA TYR A 332 22.57 3.18 -4.74
C TYR A 332 21.47 2.12 -4.67
N SER A 333 21.77 0.84 -4.96
CA SER A 333 20.81 -0.25 -4.75
C SER A 333 20.70 -0.59 -3.26
N ASN A 334 19.48 -0.72 -2.76
CA ASN A 334 19.20 -0.89 -1.34
C ASN A 334 19.70 -2.26 -0.83
N TYR A 335 19.42 -3.33 -1.59
CA TYR A 335 19.90 -4.68 -1.29
C TYR A 335 21.43 -4.82 -1.35
N VAL A 336 22.08 -4.21 -2.34
CA VAL A 336 23.56 -4.25 -2.41
C VAL A 336 24.15 -3.45 -1.24
N ASN A 337 23.54 -2.32 -0.91
CA ASN A 337 23.96 -1.48 0.18
C ASN A 337 23.88 -2.21 1.53
N SER A 338 22.78 -2.91 1.81
CA SER A 338 22.58 -3.67 3.05
C SER A 338 23.61 -4.79 3.21
N LYS A 339 23.82 -5.61 2.16
CA LYS A 339 24.76 -6.74 2.20
C LYS A 339 26.24 -6.34 2.28
N LEU A 340 26.66 -5.34 1.52
CA LEU A 340 28.07 -4.93 1.44
C LEU A 340 28.43 -3.83 2.43
N TYR A 341 27.47 -3.30 3.19
CA TYR A 341 27.66 -2.20 4.13
C TYR A 341 28.26 -0.96 3.44
N LEU A 342 27.67 -0.54 2.30
CA LEU A 342 28.26 0.49 1.43
C LEU A 342 28.26 1.91 2.03
N TRP A 343 27.50 2.12 3.11
CA TRP A 343 27.60 3.35 3.89
C TRP A 343 28.96 3.50 4.56
N GLN A 344 29.67 2.40 4.83
CA GLN A 344 31.04 2.43 5.36
C GLN A 344 32.08 2.50 4.24
N GLU A 345 33.22 3.14 4.52
CA GLU A 345 34.35 3.19 3.59
C GLU A 345 34.90 1.79 3.25
N GLU A 346 34.84 0.86 4.19
CA GLU A 346 35.26 -0.53 3.98
C GLU A 346 34.37 -1.24 2.96
N GLY A 347 33.05 -1.02 3.03
CA GLY A 347 32.09 -1.56 2.07
C GLY A 347 32.37 -1.06 0.65
N ARG A 348 32.70 0.22 0.49
CA ARG A 348 33.09 0.79 -0.82
C ARG A 348 34.37 0.16 -1.38
N LYS A 349 35.35 -0.14 -0.51
CA LYS A 349 36.56 -0.88 -0.93
C LYS A 349 36.23 -2.32 -1.35
N LYS A 350 35.30 -3.00 -0.65
CA LYS A 350 34.80 -4.33 -1.05
C LYS A 350 34.13 -4.29 -2.42
N LEU A 351 33.30 -3.28 -2.69
CA LEU A 351 32.66 -3.09 -4.00
C LEU A 351 33.69 -2.90 -5.12
N ASN A 352 34.70 -2.05 -4.91
CA ASN A 352 35.78 -1.87 -5.89
C ASN A 352 36.57 -3.17 -6.12
N LYS A 353 36.82 -3.95 -5.06
CA LYS A 353 37.45 -5.27 -5.15
C LYS A 353 36.59 -6.27 -5.91
N MET A 354 35.26 -6.19 -5.81
CA MET A 354 34.32 -7.01 -6.57
C MET A 354 34.43 -6.71 -8.07
N PHE A 355 34.38 -5.44 -8.48
CA PHE A 355 34.56 -5.07 -9.90
C PHE A 355 35.92 -5.53 -10.46
N ALA A 356 36.99 -5.41 -9.66
CA ALA A 356 38.31 -5.91 -10.04
C ALA A 356 38.32 -7.44 -10.28
N LYS A 357 37.63 -8.23 -9.43
CA LYS A 357 37.49 -9.68 -9.64
C LYS A 357 36.60 -10.03 -10.83
N MET A 358 35.57 -9.24 -11.10
CA MET A 358 34.70 -9.40 -12.27
C MET A 358 35.42 -9.11 -13.59
N GLY A 359 36.55 -8.41 -13.55
CA GLY A 359 37.32 -8.02 -14.72
C GLY A 359 36.76 -6.77 -15.43
N ILE A 360 35.98 -5.95 -14.71
CA ILE A 360 35.42 -4.70 -15.22
C ILE A 360 36.27 -3.56 -14.65
N SER A 361 36.84 -2.72 -15.52
CA SER A 361 37.62 -1.57 -15.08
C SER A 361 36.70 -0.53 -14.40
N LEU A 362 37.24 0.21 -13.43
CA LEU A 362 36.46 1.24 -12.73
C LEU A 362 36.00 2.36 -13.69
N GLN A 363 36.79 2.66 -14.73
CA GLN A 363 36.41 3.62 -15.76
C GLN A 363 35.21 3.12 -16.58
N ALA A 364 35.23 1.85 -17.01
CA ALA A 364 34.10 1.25 -17.72
C ALA A 364 32.85 1.18 -16.82
N ALA A 365 33.00 0.84 -15.55
CA ALA A 365 31.89 0.79 -14.60
C ALA A 365 31.24 2.16 -14.36
N ASN A 366 32.02 3.25 -14.43
CA ASN A 366 31.52 4.62 -14.29
C ASN A 366 30.95 5.21 -15.58
N GLN A 367 31.19 4.59 -16.74
CA GLN A 367 30.57 5.00 -17.99
C GLN A 367 29.06 4.77 -17.94
N ASN A 368 28.29 5.65 -18.59
CA ASN A 368 26.86 5.45 -18.74
C ASN A 368 26.59 4.13 -19.48
N TRP A 369 25.62 3.36 -19.00
CA TRP A 369 25.24 2.06 -19.52
C TRP A 369 25.01 2.08 -21.02
N LEU A 370 24.40 3.12 -21.59
CA LEU A 370 24.18 3.22 -23.04
C LEU A 370 25.49 3.06 -23.83
N TYR A 371 26.56 3.69 -23.36
CA TYR A 371 27.86 3.75 -24.04
C TYR A 371 28.84 2.65 -23.62
N MET A 372 28.52 1.85 -22.60
CA MET A 372 29.37 0.73 -22.16
C MET A 372 29.52 -0.32 -23.28
N ASP A 373 30.71 -0.93 -23.34
CA ASP A 373 31.07 -1.96 -24.32
C ASP A 373 30.07 -3.11 -24.40
N ILE A 374 29.68 -3.45 -25.63
CA ILE A 374 28.68 -4.49 -25.93
C ILE A 374 29.15 -5.87 -25.43
N GLU A 375 30.46 -6.14 -25.45
CA GLU A 375 31.01 -7.38 -24.92
C GLU A 375 30.74 -7.56 -23.43
N ILE A 376 30.90 -6.49 -22.65
CA ILE A 376 30.64 -6.52 -21.20
C ILE A 376 29.16 -6.77 -20.96
N LYS A 377 28.27 -6.08 -21.69
CA LYS A 377 26.81 -6.28 -21.60
C LYS A 377 26.40 -7.72 -21.88
N LYS A 378 26.94 -8.34 -22.92
CA LYS A 378 26.67 -9.74 -23.28
C LYS A 378 27.21 -10.72 -22.24
N LYS A 379 28.40 -10.46 -21.69
CA LYS A 379 29.06 -11.34 -20.71
C LYS A 379 28.53 -11.12 -19.28
N LEU A 380 27.84 -10.02 -18.98
CA LEU A 380 27.48 -9.59 -17.63
C LEU A 380 26.75 -10.68 -16.82
N ASN A 381 25.75 -11.33 -17.42
CA ASN A 381 25.02 -12.41 -16.75
C ASN A 381 25.93 -13.60 -16.39
N SER A 382 26.90 -13.95 -17.24
CA SER A 382 27.86 -15.02 -16.95
C SER A 382 28.84 -14.60 -15.84
N ILE A 383 29.24 -13.32 -15.83
CA ILE A 383 30.11 -12.74 -14.79
C ILE A 383 29.38 -12.77 -13.44
N PHE A 384 28.13 -12.32 -13.39
CA PHE A 384 27.34 -12.26 -12.16
C PHE A 384 27.12 -13.65 -11.54
N LYS A 385 26.71 -14.64 -12.33
CA LYS A 385 26.54 -16.02 -11.85
C LYS A 385 27.82 -16.62 -11.26
N LYS A 386 29.00 -16.19 -11.71
CA LYS A 386 30.28 -16.72 -11.24
C LYS A 386 30.77 -16.05 -9.95
N TYR A 387 30.54 -14.74 -9.81
CA TYR A 387 31.19 -13.94 -8.76
C TYR A 387 30.25 -13.46 -7.65
N LEU A 388 28.94 -13.37 -7.87
CA LEU A 388 28.00 -12.86 -6.86
C LEU A 388 27.86 -13.77 -5.64
N GLY A 389 27.93 -15.09 -5.82
CA GLY A 389 27.91 -16.06 -4.71
C GLY A 389 29.10 -15.96 -3.75
N LEU A 390 30.17 -15.22 -4.10
CA LEU A 390 31.27 -14.94 -3.16
C LEU A 390 30.95 -13.82 -2.17
N TYR A 391 29.87 -13.08 -2.40
CA TYR A 391 29.48 -11.88 -1.64
C TYR A 391 28.03 -11.98 -1.14
N ASP A 392 27.43 -13.17 -1.17
CA ASP A 392 26.03 -13.43 -0.76
C ASP A 392 24.99 -12.56 -1.50
N LEU A 393 25.27 -12.24 -2.76
CA LEU A 393 24.45 -11.41 -3.66
C LEU A 393 23.75 -12.25 -4.75
N GLU A 394 23.41 -13.50 -4.48
CA GLU A 394 22.82 -14.40 -5.50
C GLU A 394 21.42 -13.92 -5.95
N ASP A 395 20.63 -13.38 -5.01
CA ASP A 395 19.25 -12.91 -5.23
C ASP A 395 19.17 -11.64 -6.07
N LEU A 396 20.32 -11.05 -6.44
CA LEU A 396 20.37 -9.93 -7.36
C LEU A 396 19.88 -10.31 -8.77
N ILE A 397 20.03 -11.58 -9.15
CA ILE A 397 19.67 -12.06 -10.48
C ILE A 397 18.18 -12.41 -10.50
N ARG A 398 17.40 -11.56 -11.16
CA ARG A 398 15.98 -11.77 -11.37
C ARG A 398 15.64 -11.72 -12.87
N GLU A 399 14.56 -12.41 -13.23
CA GLU A 399 13.89 -12.21 -14.52
C GLU A 399 12.84 -11.13 -14.35
N GLY A 400 12.83 -10.15 -15.25
CA GLY A 400 11.88 -9.05 -15.21
C GLY A 400 11.38 -8.68 -16.59
N PHE A 401 10.42 -7.77 -16.60
CA PHE A 401 9.77 -7.32 -17.82
C PHE A 401 10.45 -6.06 -18.35
N VAL A 402 10.78 -6.07 -19.63
CA VAL A 402 11.41 -4.94 -20.32
C VAL A 402 10.57 -4.58 -21.53
N ARG A 403 10.14 -3.33 -21.60
CA ARG A 403 9.41 -2.79 -22.74
C ARG A 403 10.37 -2.09 -23.68
N GLN A 404 10.26 -2.40 -24.98
CA GLN A 404 11.03 -1.72 -26.03
C GLN A 404 10.15 -0.71 -26.75
N PHE A 405 10.58 0.55 -26.77
CA PHE A 405 9.88 1.66 -27.44
C PHE A 405 10.56 2.01 -28.76
N GLY A 406 10.53 1.11 -29.75
CA GLY A 406 11.18 1.32 -31.04
C GLY A 406 12.65 1.76 -30.88
N TYR A 407 13.01 2.91 -31.45
CA TYR A 407 14.35 3.51 -31.32
C TYR A 407 14.55 4.41 -30.11
N LYS A 408 13.51 4.69 -29.32
CA LYS A 408 13.62 5.54 -28.12
C LYS A 408 14.35 4.85 -26.97
N GLY A 409 14.51 3.53 -27.05
CA GLY A 409 15.23 2.71 -26.08
C GLY A 409 14.35 1.65 -25.45
N SER A 410 14.93 0.91 -24.51
CA SER A 410 14.22 -0.06 -23.68
C SER A 410 14.27 0.37 -22.21
N ILE A 411 13.18 0.14 -21.50
CA ILE A 411 13.02 0.52 -20.09
C ILE A 411 12.50 -0.73 -19.35
N SER A 412 13.10 -1.06 -18.20
CA SER A 412 12.56 -2.14 -17.36
C SER A 412 11.34 -1.66 -16.56
N ALA A 413 10.50 -2.59 -16.13
CA ALA A 413 9.36 -2.28 -15.29
C ALA A 413 9.77 -1.61 -13.97
N SER A 414 10.85 -2.10 -13.34
CA SER A 414 11.40 -1.55 -12.10
C SER A 414 11.85 -0.10 -12.26
N GLU A 415 12.59 0.22 -13.34
CA GLU A 415 13.03 1.57 -13.65
C GLU A 415 11.87 2.52 -13.95
N TYR A 416 10.84 1.99 -14.61
CA TYR A 416 9.64 2.75 -14.92
C TYR A 416 8.88 3.13 -13.65
N VAL A 417 8.73 2.19 -12.70
CA VAL A 417 8.13 2.47 -11.38
C VAL A 417 8.93 3.53 -10.62
N GLU A 418 10.26 3.44 -10.60
CA GLU A 418 11.12 4.43 -9.95
C GLU A 418 10.93 5.83 -10.54
N SER A 419 10.76 5.93 -11.85
CA SER A 419 10.44 7.19 -12.52
C SER A 419 9.07 7.74 -12.12
N LEU A 420 8.03 6.89 -12.06
CA LEU A 420 6.69 7.33 -11.67
C LEU A 420 6.66 7.78 -10.21
N ALA A 421 7.30 7.03 -9.32
CA ALA A 421 7.43 7.39 -7.92
C ALA A 421 8.08 8.77 -7.77
N ALA A 422 9.17 9.02 -8.50
CA ALA A 422 9.84 10.30 -8.49
C ALA A 422 8.97 11.46 -9.02
N LEU A 423 8.12 11.22 -10.03
CA LEU A 423 7.18 12.22 -10.53
C LEU A 423 6.06 12.54 -9.52
N LEU A 424 5.56 11.53 -8.80
CA LEU A 424 4.59 11.74 -7.71
C LEU A 424 5.20 12.55 -6.56
N GLN A 425 6.49 12.35 -6.31
CA GLN A 425 7.26 13.01 -5.26
C GLN A 425 7.79 14.40 -5.66
N HIS A 426 7.66 14.80 -6.94
CA HIS A 426 8.36 15.98 -7.46
C HIS A 426 7.76 17.30 -7.01
N ASP A 427 8.41 17.99 -6.08
CA ASP A 427 8.10 19.39 -5.80
C ASP A 427 8.73 20.29 -6.88
N LEU A 428 7.90 20.92 -7.70
CA LEU A 428 8.30 21.77 -8.83
C LEU A 428 9.22 22.94 -8.46
N GLU A 429 9.33 23.26 -7.18
CA GLU A 429 10.04 24.45 -6.67
C GLU A 429 11.49 24.16 -6.24
N ASP A 430 11.84 22.93 -5.87
CA ASP A 430 13.16 22.63 -5.31
C ASP A 430 14.28 22.52 -6.36
N THR A 431 13.96 22.21 -7.62
CA THR A 431 14.96 22.11 -8.70
C THR A 431 15.31 23.45 -9.33
N GLN A 432 14.50 24.50 -9.15
CA GLN A 432 14.83 25.86 -9.59
C GLN A 432 15.84 26.55 -8.65
N ASN A 433 15.87 26.15 -7.37
CA ASN A 433 16.77 26.74 -6.38
C ASN A 433 18.26 26.35 -6.55
N GLU A 434 18.61 25.30 -7.30
CA GLU A 434 20.01 25.05 -7.65
C GLU A 434 20.53 25.98 -8.77
N ASN A 435 19.65 26.54 -9.60
CA ASN A 435 20.03 27.45 -10.69
C ASN A 435 19.81 28.94 -10.37
N ASN A 436 18.97 29.28 -9.39
CA ASN A 436 18.63 30.68 -9.06
C ASN A 436 19.50 31.34 -7.97
N VAL A 437 20.48 30.64 -7.38
CA VAL A 437 21.44 31.28 -6.45
C VAL A 437 22.31 32.36 -7.12
N ASN A 438 22.31 32.47 -8.46
CA ASN A 438 23.11 33.45 -9.20
C ASN A 438 22.31 34.60 -9.85
N LYS A 439 21.01 34.77 -9.54
CA LYS A 439 20.17 35.86 -10.10
C LYS A 439 19.08 36.34 -9.14
N ALA A 440 19.47 36.68 -7.91
CA ALA A 440 18.59 37.37 -6.97
C ALA A 440 19.22 38.72 -6.59
N ASP A 441 19.43 39.57 -7.59
CA ASP A 441 19.56 41.02 -7.47
C ASP A 441 18.89 41.58 -8.73
N ASP A 442 17.99 42.55 -8.55
CA ASP A 442 17.17 43.24 -9.57
C ASP A 442 15.84 42.58 -9.95
N GLU A 443 14.77 42.91 -9.21
CA GLU A 443 13.55 43.58 -9.72
C GLU A 443 12.48 43.67 -8.62
N GLU A 444 12.55 44.72 -7.79
CA GLU A 444 11.38 45.22 -7.06
C GLU A 444 10.55 46.08 -8.01
N HIS A 445 9.35 45.63 -8.39
CA HIS A 445 8.22 46.54 -8.69
C HIS A 445 6.85 45.86 -8.54
N GLY A 446 6.18 46.27 -7.46
CA GLY A 446 4.76 46.40 -7.17
C GLY A 446 3.68 45.83 -8.12
N SER A 447 2.77 45.08 -7.51
CA SER A 447 1.34 45.33 -7.67
C SER A 447 0.67 45.22 -6.30
N ASP A 448 0.24 46.37 -5.79
CA ASP A 448 -0.63 46.51 -4.64
C ASP A 448 -1.98 45.83 -4.95
N ASP A 449 -2.37 44.85 -4.13
CA ASP A 449 -3.77 44.64 -3.78
C ASP A 449 -3.81 44.40 -2.26
N GLU A 450 -4.39 45.37 -1.57
CA GLU A 450 -4.65 45.37 -0.14
C GLU A 450 -5.61 44.23 0.22
N ASP A 451 -5.10 43.19 0.89
CA ASP A 451 -5.94 42.32 1.71
C ASP A 451 -5.70 42.63 3.20
N VAL A 452 -6.78 43.10 3.80
CA VAL A 452 -6.90 43.64 5.14
C VAL A 452 -6.50 42.61 6.20
N LEU A 453 -5.60 43.04 7.09
CA LEU A 453 -5.25 42.42 8.36
C LEU A 453 -6.49 41.96 9.17
N LEU A 454 -6.81 40.68 9.08
CA LEU A 454 -7.41 39.93 10.16
C LEU A 454 -6.32 39.01 10.73
N LYS A 455 -6.07 39.11 12.03
CA LYS A 455 -5.31 38.10 12.76
C LYS A 455 -6.13 36.81 12.77
N GLU A 456 -6.02 36.05 11.70
CA GLU A 456 -6.54 34.68 11.63
C GLU A 456 -5.75 33.81 12.61
N ASN A 457 -6.43 32.89 13.29
CA ASN A 457 -5.80 32.01 14.28
C ASN A 457 -4.66 31.21 13.63
N ASP A 458 -3.55 30.97 14.34
CA ASP A 458 -2.43 30.15 13.84
C ASP A 458 -2.89 28.78 13.27
N GLN A 459 -4.01 28.24 13.77
CA GLN A 459 -4.64 27.02 13.25
C GLN A 459 -5.17 27.12 11.82
N THR A 460 -5.77 28.25 11.40
CA THR A 460 -6.33 28.40 10.05
C THR A 460 -5.24 28.57 9.00
N GLU A 461 -4.11 29.19 9.36
CA GLU A 461 -2.95 29.30 8.48
C GLU A 461 -2.29 27.93 8.23
N ILE A 462 -2.17 27.09 9.27
CA ILE A 462 -1.63 25.72 9.14
C ILE A 462 -2.53 24.87 8.23
N THR A 463 -3.86 24.91 8.42
CA THR A 463 -4.80 24.18 7.56
C THR A 463 -4.71 24.63 6.11
N ARG A 464 -4.56 25.94 5.86
CA ARG A 464 -4.38 26.47 4.49
C ARG A 464 -3.10 25.93 3.84
N LYS A 465 -1.97 25.93 4.55
CA LYS A 465 -0.69 25.40 4.04
C LYS A 465 -0.78 23.90 3.74
N LEU A 466 -1.49 23.12 4.57
CA LEU A 466 -1.73 21.70 4.33
C LEU A 466 -2.54 21.47 3.04
N VAL A 467 -3.63 22.23 2.84
CA VAL A 467 -4.45 22.13 1.61
C VAL A 467 -3.64 22.54 0.36
N GLU A 468 -2.77 23.54 0.46
CA GLU A 468 -1.88 23.93 -0.65
C GLU A 468 -0.88 22.83 -0.98
N LYS A 469 -0.34 22.13 0.03
CA LYS A 469 0.54 20.96 -0.13
C LYS A 469 -0.19 19.78 -0.79
N GLU A 470 -1.41 19.48 -0.36
CA GLU A 470 -2.24 18.42 -0.95
C GLU A 470 -2.56 18.70 -2.42
N LYS A 471 -2.85 19.96 -2.78
CA LYS A 471 -3.02 20.38 -4.18
C LYS A 471 -1.76 20.17 -5.02
N LYS A 472 -0.56 20.33 -4.45
CA LYS A 472 0.70 20.03 -5.16
C LYS A 472 0.78 18.53 -5.48
N TRP A 473 0.44 17.66 -4.53
CA TRP A 473 0.42 16.20 -4.77
C TRP A 473 -0.60 15.78 -5.83
N VAL A 474 -1.78 16.41 -5.84
CA VAL A 474 -2.78 16.20 -6.90
C VAL A 474 -2.25 16.63 -8.27
N ASN A 475 -1.49 17.72 -8.37
CA ASN A 475 -0.85 18.12 -9.63
C ASN A 475 0.22 17.12 -10.08
N ASN A 476 1.00 16.59 -9.13
CA ASN A 476 2.03 15.58 -9.40
C ASN A 476 1.41 14.26 -9.88
N PHE A 477 0.24 13.89 -9.37
CA PHE A 477 -0.53 12.75 -9.86
C PHE A 477 -0.79 12.86 -11.36
N TRP A 478 -1.21 14.03 -11.86
CA TRP A 478 -1.46 14.23 -13.28
C TRP A 478 -0.18 14.19 -14.12
N ALA A 479 0.96 14.66 -13.60
CA ALA A 479 2.24 14.52 -14.28
C ALA A 479 2.61 13.03 -14.49
N SER A 480 2.40 12.19 -13.48
CA SER A 480 2.59 10.75 -13.55
C SER A 480 1.54 10.06 -14.46
N TRP A 481 0.29 10.51 -14.42
CA TRP A 481 -0.79 10.02 -15.30
C TRP A 481 -0.51 10.25 -16.78
N ASP A 482 0.04 11.42 -17.11
CA ASP A 482 0.42 11.80 -18.47
C ASP A 482 1.67 11.03 -18.92
N ALA A 483 2.60 10.73 -18.01
CA ALA A 483 3.79 9.93 -18.29
C ALA A 483 3.46 8.49 -18.71
N LEU A 484 2.35 7.92 -18.20
CA LEU A 484 1.80 6.62 -18.59
C LEU A 484 1.16 6.61 -19.99
N SER A 485 0.86 7.78 -20.56
CA SER A 485 0.22 7.87 -21.86
C SER A 485 1.23 7.70 -23.00
N THR A 486 0.91 6.81 -23.94
CA THR A 486 1.62 6.70 -25.23
C THR A 486 1.22 7.84 -26.17
N GLU A 487 0.10 8.53 -25.92
CA GLU A 487 -0.38 9.67 -26.71
C GLU A 487 0.43 10.94 -26.39
N LYS A 488 0.59 11.83 -27.39
CA LYS A 488 1.28 13.11 -27.20
C LYS A 488 0.42 14.04 -26.35
N VAL A 489 0.95 14.48 -25.21
CA VAL A 489 0.24 15.39 -24.30
C VAL A 489 0.71 16.82 -24.53
N THR A 490 -0.24 17.75 -24.62
CA THR A 490 0.02 19.19 -24.59
C THR A 490 -0.11 19.68 -23.15
N LEU A 491 0.99 20.10 -22.54
CA LEU A 491 0.96 20.75 -21.23
C LEU A 491 0.25 22.11 -21.36
N LYS A 492 -0.71 22.37 -20.46
CA LYS A 492 -1.53 23.60 -20.43
C LYS A 492 -0.72 24.90 -20.25
N LYS A 493 0.57 24.84 -19.92
CA LYS A 493 1.41 26.02 -19.62
C LYS A 493 2.28 26.52 -20.79
N ASP A 494 2.51 25.73 -21.83
CA ASP A 494 3.27 26.16 -23.02
C ASP A 494 2.68 25.54 -24.30
N SER A 495 1.90 26.33 -25.04
CA SER A 495 1.20 25.91 -26.26
C SER A 495 2.12 25.57 -27.45
N SER A 496 3.44 25.53 -27.26
CA SER A 496 4.43 25.34 -28.34
C SER A 496 5.19 24.01 -28.30
N LYS A 497 5.26 23.31 -27.15
CA LYS A 497 6.07 22.09 -27.00
C LYS A 497 5.19 20.88 -26.61
N LYS A 498 4.84 20.06 -27.61
CA LYS A 498 4.25 18.73 -27.37
C LYS A 498 5.32 17.85 -26.75
N ILE A 499 5.08 17.38 -25.52
CA ILE A 499 6.01 16.48 -24.81
C ILE A 499 5.44 15.07 -24.91
N ASP A 500 6.28 14.12 -25.31
CA ASP A 500 5.89 12.71 -25.35
C ASP A 500 5.95 12.15 -23.91
N GLY A 501 5.04 11.23 -23.53
CA GLY A 501 5.05 10.62 -22.19
C GLY A 501 6.40 9.99 -21.81
N ILE A 502 7.13 9.48 -22.80
CA ILE A 502 8.50 8.94 -22.62
C ILE A 502 9.50 10.02 -22.18
N ASP A 503 9.33 11.27 -22.62
CA ASP A 503 10.21 12.36 -22.21
C ASP A 503 9.91 12.80 -20.77
N LEU A 504 8.66 12.72 -20.32
CA LEU A 504 8.30 12.87 -18.90
C LEU A 504 8.91 11.76 -18.04
N ILE A 505 8.89 10.51 -18.52
CA ILE A 505 9.57 9.39 -17.85
C ILE A 505 11.08 9.62 -17.78
N LYS A 506 11.72 10.14 -18.84
CA LYS A 506 13.15 10.48 -18.76
C LYS A 506 13.43 11.57 -17.72
N ASN A 507 12.57 12.58 -17.63
CA ASN A 507 12.67 13.60 -16.58
C ASN A 507 12.51 12.95 -15.19
N GLY A 508 11.50 12.10 -15.01
CA GLY A 508 11.30 11.34 -13.77
C GLY A 508 12.48 10.46 -13.39
N LEU A 509 13.15 9.83 -14.36
CA LEU A 509 14.38 9.05 -14.13
C LEU A 509 15.54 9.91 -13.64
N ASP A 510 15.68 11.14 -14.15
CA ASP A 510 16.73 12.05 -13.69
C ASP A 510 16.44 12.58 -12.28
N VAL A 511 15.17 12.87 -11.97
CA VAL A 511 14.71 13.19 -10.61
C VAL A 511 14.96 12.00 -9.66
N ALA A 512 14.62 10.78 -10.07
CA ALA A 512 14.81 9.56 -9.26
C ALA A 512 16.30 9.38 -8.87
N LYS A 513 17.23 9.68 -9.78
CA LYS A 513 18.68 9.65 -9.46
C LYS A 513 19.05 10.67 -8.39
N CYS A 514 18.46 11.88 -8.43
CA CYS A 514 18.69 12.90 -7.42
C CYS A 514 18.12 12.48 -6.06
N TYR A 515 16.90 11.95 -6.04
CA TYR A 515 16.22 11.51 -4.82
C TYR A 515 16.96 10.36 -4.14
N GLN A 516 17.40 9.37 -4.91
CA GLN A 516 18.16 8.25 -4.34
C GLN A 516 19.51 8.69 -3.76
N LYS A 517 20.16 9.72 -4.34
CA LYS A 517 21.37 10.32 -3.75
C LYS A 517 21.07 11.02 -2.42
N ILE A 518 19.94 11.71 -2.32
CA ILE A 518 19.51 12.38 -1.08
C ILE A 518 19.23 11.32 -0.01
N ILE A 519 18.41 10.32 -0.33
CA ILE A 519 18.09 9.19 0.57
C ILE A 519 19.36 8.51 1.06
N PHE A 520 20.30 8.19 0.16
CA PHE A 520 21.55 7.55 0.54
C PHE A 520 22.40 8.45 1.47
N LYS A 521 22.53 9.74 1.18
CA LYS A 521 23.29 10.67 2.04
C LYS A 521 22.67 10.78 3.44
N THR A 522 21.35 10.91 3.52
CA THR A 522 20.64 10.99 4.80
C THR A 522 20.74 9.67 5.55
N GLY A 523 20.59 8.54 4.87
CA GLY A 523 20.73 7.20 5.44
C GLY A 523 22.12 6.95 6.03
N VAL A 524 23.19 7.31 5.29
CA VAL A 524 24.57 7.26 5.79
C VAL A 524 24.71 8.10 7.06
N MET A 525 24.18 9.33 7.06
CA MET A 525 24.25 10.21 8.21
C MET A 525 23.48 9.64 9.43
N ILE A 526 22.31 9.02 9.24
CA ILE A 526 21.55 8.36 10.31
C ILE A 526 22.39 7.26 10.97
N MET A 527 23.09 6.46 10.15
CA MET A 527 23.92 5.35 10.62
C MET A 527 25.23 5.83 11.28
N GLU A 528 25.90 6.84 10.71
CA GLU A 528 27.16 7.38 11.24
C GLU A 528 26.96 8.17 12.54
N LYS A 529 25.93 9.03 12.60
CA LYS A 529 25.58 9.81 13.80
C LYS A 529 24.89 8.95 14.87
N LYS A 530 24.59 7.68 14.58
CA LYS A 530 23.84 6.76 15.46
C LYS A 530 22.53 7.38 15.96
N LEU A 531 21.77 7.98 15.05
CA LEU A 531 20.45 8.56 15.36
C LEU A 531 19.40 7.48 15.65
N LEU A 532 19.69 6.24 15.28
CA LEU A 532 18.87 5.07 15.57
C LEU A 532 18.86 4.79 17.07
N LYS A 533 17.70 4.98 17.71
CA LYS A 533 17.45 4.58 19.09
C LYS A 533 16.73 3.24 19.09
N SER A 534 17.41 2.19 19.53
CA SER A 534 16.77 0.90 19.75
C SER A 534 16.03 0.95 21.08
N LEU A 535 14.70 0.93 21.04
CA LEU A 535 13.87 0.69 22.21
C LEU A 535 13.61 -0.82 22.31
N ARG A 536 12.93 -1.28 23.37
CA ARG A 536 12.64 -2.72 23.56
C ARG A 536 11.65 -3.24 22.53
N VAL A 537 10.63 -2.44 22.24
CA VAL A 537 9.48 -2.80 21.40
C VAL A 537 9.73 -2.48 19.93
N PHE A 538 10.23 -1.28 19.62
CA PHE A 538 10.51 -0.84 18.25
C PHE A 538 11.79 -0.01 18.17
N ARG A 539 12.26 0.28 16.97
CA ARG A 539 13.37 1.21 16.70
C ARG A 539 12.82 2.58 16.34
N LEU A 540 13.43 3.63 16.85
CA LEU A 540 13.00 5.01 16.62
C LEU A 540 14.10 5.84 15.95
N VAL A 541 13.72 6.57 14.92
CA VAL A 541 14.54 7.60 14.27
C VAL A 541 13.72 8.88 14.17
N VAL A 542 14.26 9.98 14.69
CA VAL A 542 13.61 11.29 14.60
C VAL A 542 14.55 12.29 13.95
N LEU A 543 14.10 12.87 12.83
CA LEU A 543 14.80 13.88 12.06
C LEU A 543 14.34 15.26 12.56
N LYS A 544 15.17 15.90 13.40
CA LYS A 544 14.85 17.21 14.03
C LYS A 544 15.79 18.34 13.64
N ASP A 545 16.98 18.03 13.15
CA ASP A 545 18.04 19.02 13.00
C ASP A 545 18.02 19.67 11.61
N ASP A 546 18.13 20.99 11.55
CA ASP A 546 18.46 21.75 10.31
C ASP A 546 19.82 21.34 9.72
N SER A 547 20.62 20.56 10.47
CA SER A 547 21.86 19.95 9.99
C SER A 547 21.65 18.81 8.99
N ILE A 548 20.41 18.33 8.84
CA ILE A 548 20.05 17.31 7.86
C ILE A 548 19.78 18.01 6.53
N PRO A 549 20.58 17.76 5.49
CA PRO A 549 20.37 18.39 4.20
C PRO A 549 19.03 17.92 3.62
N TYR A 550 18.27 18.85 3.04
CA TYR A 550 16.99 18.60 2.37
C TYR A 550 15.88 18.05 3.30
N LEU A 551 15.69 18.59 4.50
CA LEU A 551 14.59 18.18 5.38
C LEU A 551 13.20 18.33 4.71
N ASN A 552 13.02 19.37 3.88
CA ASN A 552 11.80 19.60 3.10
C ASN A 552 11.45 18.41 2.17
N PHE A 553 12.45 17.66 1.71
CA PHE A 553 12.24 16.48 0.87
C PHE A 553 11.39 15.40 1.57
N TYR A 554 11.49 15.30 2.90
CA TYR A 554 10.78 14.29 3.69
C TYR A 554 9.38 14.72 4.14
N ARG A 555 8.85 15.83 3.60
CA ARG A 555 7.45 16.26 3.79
C ARG A 555 6.45 15.35 3.10
N ASN A 556 6.86 14.66 2.03
CA ASN A 556 6.05 13.70 1.31
C ASN A 556 6.15 12.32 2.00
N PRO A 557 5.01 11.68 2.34
CA PRO A 557 4.99 10.33 2.93
C PRO A 557 5.84 9.31 2.18
N LEU A 558 5.79 9.31 0.84
CA LEU A 558 6.51 8.34 0.02
C LEU A 558 8.03 8.45 0.16
N ASN A 559 8.56 9.66 0.35
CA ASN A 559 10.00 9.89 0.53
C ASN A 559 10.48 9.40 1.91
N LEU A 560 9.65 9.58 2.93
CA LEU A 560 9.93 9.11 4.29
C LEU A 560 9.85 7.59 4.38
N THR A 561 8.84 6.98 3.75
CA THR A 561 8.70 5.52 3.62
C THR A 561 9.90 4.91 2.89
N ARG A 562 10.37 5.52 1.79
CA ARG A 562 11.56 5.07 1.06
C ARG A 562 12.84 5.09 1.89
N LEU A 563 13.06 6.17 2.64
CA LEU A 563 14.18 6.26 3.57
C LEU A 563 14.08 5.17 4.65
N GLY A 564 12.88 4.92 5.16
CA GLY A 564 12.68 3.91 6.18
C GLY A 564 12.89 2.50 5.70
N GLN A 565 12.43 2.16 4.51
CA GLN A 565 12.71 0.89 3.87
C GLN A 565 14.22 0.70 3.64
N TRP A 566 14.94 1.75 3.22
CA TRP A 566 16.42 1.68 3.09
C TRP A 566 17.12 1.41 4.42
N VAL A 567 16.67 2.06 5.50
CA VAL A 567 17.20 1.85 6.86
C VAL A 567 16.86 0.43 7.33
N LEU A 568 15.61 -0.02 7.17
CA LEU A 568 15.17 -1.36 7.55
C LEU A 568 15.95 -2.46 6.83
N GLU A 569 16.11 -2.37 5.51
CA GLU A 569 16.91 -3.34 4.74
C GLU A 569 18.37 -3.38 5.25
N SER A 570 18.95 -2.21 5.56
CA SER A 570 20.30 -2.12 6.11
C SER A 570 20.42 -2.71 7.52
N LEU A 571 19.33 -2.69 8.30
CA LEU A 571 19.28 -3.25 9.65
C LEU A 571 18.96 -4.74 9.67
N ALA A 572 18.14 -5.23 8.73
CA ALA A 572 17.73 -6.63 8.63
C ALA A 572 18.92 -7.57 8.37
N GLU A 573 19.95 -7.07 7.68
CA GLU A 573 21.17 -7.84 7.35
C GLU A 573 22.24 -7.82 8.46
N LEU A 574 22.05 -7.05 9.53
CA LEU A 574 22.97 -7.05 10.67
C LEU A 574 22.71 -8.28 11.55
N ASP A 575 23.53 -9.33 11.37
CA ASP A 575 23.51 -10.68 11.99
C ASP A 575 23.29 -10.79 13.52
N ASN A 576 23.17 -9.69 14.27
CA ASN A 576 23.12 -9.68 15.73
C ASN A 576 21.94 -8.87 16.32
N GLN A 577 20.95 -8.47 15.52
CA GLN A 577 19.81 -7.72 16.04
C GLN A 577 18.47 -8.39 15.74
N PRO A 578 17.51 -8.38 16.69
CA PRO A 578 16.16 -8.84 16.43
C PRO A 578 15.51 -7.99 15.33
N LEU A 579 14.59 -8.61 14.59
CA LEU A 579 13.78 -7.94 13.58
C LEU A 579 12.69 -7.13 14.28
N LEU A 580 13.04 -5.90 14.66
CA LEU A 580 12.11 -4.97 15.29
C LEU A 580 11.53 -3.98 14.27
N PRO A 581 10.25 -3.58 14.43
CA PRO A 581 9.63 -2.54 13.62
C PRO A 581 10.36 -1.19 13.76
N LEU A 582 10.16 -0.30 12.78
CA LEU A 582 10.81 1.02 12.73
C LEU A 582 9.78 2.14 12.68
N VAL A 583 9.91 3.11 13.59
CA VAL A 583 9.18 4.38 13.57
C VAL A 583 10.13 5.49 13.12
N LEU A 584 9.72 6.20 12.08
CA LEU A 584 10.41 7.37 11.53
C LEU A 584 9.56 8.61 11.70
N ALA A 585 10.17 9.69 12.16
CA ALA A 585 9.51 10.98 12.29
C ALA A 585 10.35 12.07 11.63
N SER A 586 9.74 12.89 10.78
CA SER A 586 10.36 14.05 10.13
C SER A 586 9.64 15.33 10.51
N LEU A 587 10.38 16.35 10.97
CA LEU A 587 9.82 17.66 11.28
C LEU A 587 9.54 18.44 10.00
N ASP A 588 8.32 18.96 9.87
CA ASP A 588 8.00 20.01 8.92
C ASP A 588 7.99 21.36 9.66
N SER A 589 8.95 22.21 9.31
CA SER A 589 9.13 23.51 9.98
C SER A 589 8.05 24.53 9.60
N GLU A 590 7.36 24.34 8.48
CA GLU A 590 6.32 25.26 8.01
C GLU A 590 4.98 25.09 8.73
N THR A 591 4.67 23.84 9.12
CA THR A 591 3.40 23.47 9.79
C THR A 591 3.59 23.16 11.28
N ASP A 592 4.83 23.12 11.76
CA ASP A 592 5.22 22.70 13.13
C ASP A 592 4.65 21.32 13.52
N THR A 593 4.55 20.44 12.52
CA THR A 593 4.09 19.07 12.66
C THR A 593 5.21 18.08 12.33
N TYR A 594 5.19 16.93 12.98
CA TYR A 594 5.97 15.77 12.59
C TYR A 594 5.13 14.85 11.73
N LEU A 595 5.64 14.51 10.56
CA LEU A 595 5.16 13.38 9.78
C LEU A 595 5.81 12.11 10.35
N VAL A 596 4.98 11.18 10.84
CA VAL A 596 5.42 9.93 11.47
C VAL A 596 4.95 8.75 10.62
N VAL A 597 5.87 7.83 10.34
CA VAL A 597 5.61 6.61 9.57
C VAL A 597 6.04 5.39 10.40
N GLY A 598 5.13 4.44 10.59
CA GLY A 598 5.38 3.15 11.21
C GLY A 598 5.60 2.06 10.17
N LEU A 599 6.77 1.44 10.16
CA LEU A 599 7.11 0.38 9.22
C LEU A 599 7.30 -0.96 9.91
N ALA A 600 6.67 -2.00 9.34
CA ALA A 600 6.88 -3.38 9.74
C ALA A 600 8.34 -3.82 9.46
N PRO A 601 8.88 -4.76 10.25
CA PRO A 601 10.21 -5.29 9.98
C PRO A 601 10.24 -6.08 8.65
N LEU A 602 11.38 -6.03 7.97
CA LEU A 602 11.63 -6.77 6.73
C LEU A 602 12.47 -8.00 7.03
N PHE A 603 12.06 -9.16 6.50
CA PHE A 603 12.91 -10.34 6.50
C PHE A 603 14.06 -10.18 5.50
N PRO A 604 15.27 -10.67 5.82
CA PRO A 604 16.35 -10.72 4.85
C PRO A 604 15.95 -11.63 3.68
N ARG A 605 16.15 -11.17 2.45
CA ARG A 605 15.65 -11.89 1.25
C ARG A 605 16.20 -13.31 1.12
N ASN A 606 17.40 -13.56 1.65
CA ASN A 606 18.07 -14.86 1.59
C ASN A 606 17.43 -15.95 2.50
N SER A 607 16.62 -15.58 3.52
CA SER A 607 16.12 -16.55 4.51
C SER A 607 14.96 -17.42 4.01
N GLU A 608 14.27 -17.01 2.93
CA GLU A 608 13.15 -17.77 2.37
C GLU A 608 13.61 -19.00 1.57
N ASP A 609 14.75 -18.92 0.87
CA ASP A 609 15.26 -20.00 0.00
C ASP A 609 16.06 -21.08 0.75
N GLU A 610 16.66 -20.74 1.90
CA GLU A 610 17.44 -21.70 2.68
C GLU A 610 16.59 -22.80 3.34
N ASN A 611 15.32 -22.53 3.66
CA ASN A 611 14.43 -23.51 4.30
C ASN A 611 13.61 -24.35 3.31
N ASN A 612 13.46 -23.92 2.07
CA ASN A 612 12.88 -24.73 1.00
C ASN A 612 13.86 -25.79 0.45
N ASN A 613 15.16 -25.61 0.65
CA ASN A 613 16.18 -26.60 0.31
C ASN A 613 16.50 -27.54 1.49
N GLU A 614 16.34 -28.86 1.32
CA GLU A 614 16.73 -29.88 2.32
C GLU A 614 18.20 -29.74 2.80
N ASN A 615 19.06 -29.12 1.98
CA ASN A 615 20.46 -28.85 2.31
C ASN A 615 20.66 -27.67 3.28
N GLY A 616 19.78 -26.66 3.29
CA GLY A 616 19.83 -25.55 4.25
C GLY A 616 19.39 -25.99 5.65
N LYS A 617 18.32 -26.81 5.72
CA LYS A 617 17.91 -27.52 6.95
C LYS A 617 19.06 -28.32 7.58
N ARG A 618 19.87 -29.01 6.77
CA ARG A 618 21.05 -29.78 7.25
C ARG A 618 22.22 -28.89 7.69
N ARG A 619 22.36 -27.70 7.12
CA ARG A 619 23.43 -26.74 7.42
C ARG A 619 23.16 -26.01 8.74
N ASN A 620 21.91 -25.59 8.97
CA ASN A 620 21.46 -25.02 10.26
C ASN A 620 21.52 -26.04 11.41
N LYS A 621 21.19 -27.31 11.15
CA LYS A 621 21.34 -28.41 12.12
C LYS A 621 22.81 -28.70 12.48
N ARG A 622 23.76 -28.40 11.57
CA ARG A 622 25.22 -28.57 11.78
C ARG A 622 25.85 -27.38 12.51
N THR A 623 25.42 -26.16 12.25
CA THR A 623 25.89 -24.96 12.98
C THR A 623 25.35 -24.90 14.42
N LYS A 624 24.09 -25.29 14.67
CA LYS A 624 23.55 -25.43 16.05
C LYS A 624 24.30 -26.52 16.86
N ARG A 625 24.62 -27.68 16.25
CA ARG A 625 25.44 -28.73 16.91
C ARG A 625 26.88 -28.32 17.23
N SER A 626 27.47 -27.42 16.45
CA SER A 626 28.83 -26.90 16.69
C SER A 626 28.88 -25.94 17.89
N LYS A 627 27.82 -25.16 18.13
CA LYS A 627 27.72 -24.26 19.30
C LYS A 627 27.47 -25.02 20.62
N ASN A 628 26.69 -26.11 20.60
CA ASN A 628 26.44 -26.93 21.80
C ASN A 628 27.58 -27.89 22.20
N GLY A 629 28.61 -28.06 21.35
CA GLY A 629 29.75 -28.95 21.62
C GLY A 629 30.80 -28.42 22.61
N LYS A 630 30.65 -27.21 23.17
CA LYS A 630 31.68 -26.57 24.02
C LYS A 630 31.26 -26.25 25.46
N ARG A 631 30.08 -26.62 25.93
CA ARG A 631 29.72 -26.56 27.36
C ARG A 631 29.53 -27.96 27.91
N GLY A 632 30.64 -28.55 28.36
CA GLY A 632 30.63 -29.77 29.14
C GLY A 632 30.10 -29.53 30.56
N ASN A 633 29.05 -30.26 30.91
CA ASN A 633 28.69 -30.78 32.25
C ASN A 633 28.87 -29.89 33.48
N ALA A 634 27.78 -29.25 33.93
CA ALA A 634 27.42 -29.19 35.34
C ALA A 634 25.89 -29.18 35.48
N LYS A 635 25.38 -30.15 36.26
CA LYS A 635 23.97 -30.49 36.49
C LYS A 635 23.17 -29.34 37.13
N SER A 636 22.08 -28.91 36.48
CA SER A 636 20.77 -28.54 37.08
C SER A 636 19.97 -27.71 36.07
N GLY A 637 18.84 -28.21 35.56
CA GLY A 637 18.02 -27.38 34.66
C GLY A 637 16.94 -28.10 33.86
N SER A 638 16.25 -29.10 34.41
CA SER A 638 15.16 -29.78 33.69
C SER A 638 13.91 -28.93 33.42
N ASN A 639 13.85 -27.70 33.96
CA ASN A 639 12.79 -26.73 33.64
C ASN A 639 13.22 -25.72 32.57
N LYS A 640 14.52 -25.47 32.40
CA LYS A 640 15.01 -24.49 31.41
C LYS A 640 15.02 -25.05 29.99
N GLU A 641 15.32 -26.34 29.87
CA GLU A 641 15.26 -27.05 28.58
C GLU A 641 13.82 -27.19 28.06
N LYS A 642 12.80 -27.17 28.95
CA LYS A 642 11.39 -27.20 28.55
C LYS A 642 10.84 -25.84 28.12
N GLU A 643 11.22 -24.76 28.81
CA GLU A 643 10.87 -23.40 28.39
C GLU A 643 11.57 -23.04 27.06
N GLU A 644 12.83 -23.46 26.85
CA GLU A 644 13.53 -23.27 25.57
C GLU A 644 12.98 -24.19 24.46
N GLU A 645 12.47 -25.39 24.77
CA GLU A 645 11.79 -26.26 23.80
C GLU A 645 10.37 -25.75 23.45
N GLU A 646 9.64 -25.14 24.39
CA GLU A 646 8.34 -24.49 24.12
C GLU A 646 8.52 -23.20 23.31
N GLU A 647 9.55 -22.39 23.56
CA GLU A 647 9.92 -21.24 22.71
C GLU A 647 10.41 -21.69 21.31
N GLU A 648 11.18 -22.79 21.20
CA GLU A 648 11.61 -23.34 19.90
C GLU A 648 10.45 -24.01 19.14
N GLU A 649 9.47 -24.62 19.83
CA GLU A 649 8.25 -25.13 19.21
C GLU A 649 7.29 -23.99 18.82
N GLU A 650 7.20 -22.89 19.59
CA GLU A 650 6.50 -21.68 19.15
C GLU A 650 7.19 -21.07 17.91
N GLU A 651 8.52 -20.90 17.91
CA GLU A 651 9.27 -20.42 16.73
C GLU A 651 9.15 -21.35 15.50
N GLU A 652 9.04 -22.68 15.68
CA GLU A 652 8.79 -23.63 14.59
C GLU A 652 7.31 -23.70 14.15
N LEU A 653 6.35 -23.33 15.02
CA LEU A 653 4.90 -23.27 14.73
C LEU A 653 4.48 -21.91 14.12
N PHE A 654 5.22 -20.83 14.38
CA PHE A 654 5.12 -19.54 13.68
C PHE A 654 5.76 -19.65 12.28
N GLY A 655 5.06 -20.33 11.38
CA GLY A 655 5.51 -20.62 10.02
C GLY A 655 6.05 -19.40 9.27
N ILE A 656 7.25 -19.56 8.70
CA ILE A 656 8.08 -18.61 7.92
C ILE A 656 7.42 -18.18 6.59
N ASN A 657 6.12 -18.44 6.42
CA ASN A 657 5.27 -17.96 5.32
C ASN A 657 4.23 -16.90 5.76
N LYS A 658 4.21 -16.49 7.04
CA LYS A 658 3.25 -15.50 7.51
C LYS A 658 3.71 -14.10 7.12
N VAL A 659 2.87 -13.40 6.34
CA VAL A 659 3.00 -11.97 6.06
C VAL A 659 3.15 -11.25 7.41
N LEU A 660 4.24 -10.51 7.63
CA LEU A 660 4.33 -9.66 8.81
C LEU A 660 3.33 -8.52 8.65
N LEU A 661 2.39 -8.46 9.58
CA LEU A 661 1.35 -7.46 9.61
C LEU A 661 1.88 -6.19 10.27
N ASN A 662 1.48 -5.04 9.77
CA ASN A 662 1.87 -3.76 10.36
C ASN A 662 0.87 -3.36 11.45
N THR A 663 1.22 -3.60 12.72
CA THR A 663 0.34 -3.29 13.86
C THR A 663 0.33 -1.82 14.26
N PHE A 664 1.16 -0.97 13.63
CA PHE A 664 1.19 0.46 13.94
C PHE A 664 -0.12 1.18 13.61
N SER A 665 -0.91 0.68 12.66
CA SER A 665 -2.23 1.24 12.34
C SER A 665 -3.13 1.28 13.58
N VAL A 666 -3.25 0.14 14.27
CA VAL A 666 -4.06 -0.01 15.48
C VAL A 666 -3.38 0.68 16.67
N ALA A 667 -2.07 0.51 16.82
CA ALA A 667 -1.33 1.10 17.93
C ALA A 667 -1.40 2.64 17.92
N PHE A 668 -1.29 3.27 16.76
CA PHE A 668 -1.38 4.73 16.65
C PHE A 668 -2.77 5.25 16.98
N GLN A 669 -3.83 4.57 16.54
CA GLN A 669 -5.20 4.93 16.89
C GLN A 669 -5.44 4.83 18.40
N GLN A 670 -5.04 3.71 19.03
CA GLN A 670 -5.23 3.52 20.48
C GLN A 670 -4.41 4.53 21.30
N VAL A 671 -3.16 4.79 20.91
CA VAL A 671 -2.31 5.77 21.60
C VAL A 671 -2.85 7.19 21.40
N ALA A 672 -3.35 7.55 20.23
CA ALA A 672 -4.00 8.85 19.99
C ALA A 672 -5.22 9.04 20.91
N SER A 673 -6.11 8.05 20.98
CA SER A 673 -7.30 8.09 21.86
C SER A 673 -6.93 8.18 23.35
N SER A 674 -5.89 7.47 23.79
CA SER A 674 -5.47 7.47 25.21
C SER A 674 -4.69 8.73 25.62
N THR A 675 -3.97 9.36 24.69
CA THR A 675 -3.20 10.60 24.95
C THR A 675 -4.06 11.85 24.81
N GLY A 676 -5.10 11.82 23.99
CA GLY A 676 -5.78 13.02 23.53
C GLY A 676 -4.87 13.94 22.71
N ALA A 677 -3.76 13.40 22.18
CA ALA A 677 -2.83 14.15 21.35
C ALA A 677 -3.51 14.61 20.06
N LYS A 678 -3.13 15.79 19.55
CA LYS A 678 -3.64 16.28 18.27
C LYS A 678 -2.94 15.56 17.13
N VAL A 679 -3.47 14.40 16.77
CA VAL A 679 -3.00 13.54 15.67
C VAL A 679 -3.98 13.62 14.50
N ARG A 680 -3.46 13.75 13.29
CA ARG A 680 -4.21 13.62 12.04
C ARG A 680 -3.92 12.25 11.43
N ILE A 681 -4.94 11.40 11.35
CA ILE A 681 -4.91 10.07 10.72
C ILE A 681 -5.73 10.15 9.44
N ASP A 682 -5.22 10.89 8.45
CA ASP A 682 -5.95 11.20 7.23
C ASP A 682 -5.45 10.44 6.00
N SER A 683 -4.21 9.92 6.06
CA SER A 683 -3.64 9.15 4.96
C SER A 683 -4.39 7.84 4.75
N PHE A 684 -4.50 7.40 3.50
CA PHE A 684 -5.02 6.06 3.18
C PHE A 684 -4.17 4.94 3.76
N GLU A 685 -2.87 5.19 3.95
CA GLU A 685 -1.99 4.27 4.65
C GLU A 685 -2.04 4.59 6.15
N SER A 686 -2.76 3.76 6.91
CA SER A 686 -3.00 3.95 8.35
C SER A 686 -1.73 3.93 9.22
N SER A 687 -0.60 3.53 8.65
CA SER A 687 0.72 3.58 9.26
C SER A 687 1.36 4.97 9.22
N VAL A 688 0.73 5.95 8.56
CA VAL A 688 1.22 7.33 8.43
C VAL A 688 0.31 8.29 9.20
N ILE A 689 0.90 9.05 10.12
CA ILE A 689 0.20 10.05 10.93
C ILE A 689 0.94 11.38 10.95
N GLU A 690 0.21 12.48 11.11
CA GLU A 690 0.80 13.79 11.40
C GLU A 690 0.50 14.17 12.86
N ILE A 691 1.54 14.53 13.62
CA ILE A 691 1.41 14.90 15.03
C ILE A 691 2.05 16.27 15.28
N ARG A 692 1.47 17.08 16.17
CA ARG A 692 2.09 18.35 16.57
C ARG A 692 3.43 18.13 17.28
N LYS A 693 4.35 19.09 17.12
CA LYS A 693 5.67 19.05 17.74
C LYS A 693 5.66 18.85 19.25
N ASP A 694 4.76 19.53 19.94
CA ASP A 694 4.65 19.48 21.41
C ASP A 694 4.12 18.12 21.90
N ASP A 695 3.25 17.47 21.11
CA ASP A 695 2.57 16.23 21.48
C ASP A 695 3.40 14.97 21.15
N LEU A 696 4.47 15.08 20.36
CA LEU A 696 5.28 13.94 19.93
C LEU A 696 5.94 13.19 21.09
N SER A 697 6.52 13.89 22.07
CA SER A 697 7.24 13.21 23.17
C SER A 697 6.28 12.40 24.07
N PRO A 698 5.16 12.97 24.55
CA PRO A 698 4.16 12.21 25.29
C PRO A 698 3.59 11.03 24.50
N PHE A 699 3.37 11.22 23.19
CA PHE A 699 2.88 10.16 22.31
C PHE A 699 3.85 8.99 22.22
N LEU A 700 5.14 9.25 21.99
CA LEU A 700 6.18 8.21 21.91
C LEU A 700 6.36 7.46 23.24
N GLU A 701 6.25 8.15 24.38
CA GLU A 701 6.32 7.50 25.70
C GLU A 701 5.19 6.49 25.88
N LYS A 702 3.95 6.85 25.55
CA LYS A 702 2.83 5.90 25.60
C LYS A 702 2.94 4.80 24.56
N LEU A 703 3.45 5.10 23.37
CA LEU A 703 3.69 4.10 22.32
C LEU A 703 4.67 3.02 22.79
N THR A 704 5.71 3.36 23.57
CA THR A 704 6.64 2.36 24.12
C THR A 704 6.02 1.44 25.18
N LEU A 705 4.89 1.80 25.75
CA LEU A 705 4.14 1.01 26.72
C LEU A 705 3.02 0.19 26.07
N CYS A 706 2.72 0.44 24.80
CA CYS A 706 1.69 -0.27 24.06
C CYS A 706 2.17 -1.71 23.77
N GLY A 707 1.40 -2.70 24.21
CA GLY A 707 1.70 -4.12 24.00
C GLY A 707 1.31 -4.65 22.62
N LEU A 708 0.79 -3.80 21.72
CA LEU A 708 0.36 -4.19 20.37
C LEU A 708 1.50 -4.16 19.33
N VAL A 709 2.65 -3.58 19.66
CA VAL A 709 3.78 -3.37 18.73
C VAL A 709 4.86 -4.43 18.90
#